data_AF-A0A956PCM1-F1
#
_entry.id   AF-A0A956PCM1-F1
#
_cell.length_a   1.000
_cell.length_b   1.000
_cell.length_c   1.000
_cell.angle_alpha   90.00
_cell.angle_beta   90.00
_cell.angle_gamma   90.00
#
_symmetry.space_group_name_H-M   'P 1'
#
loop_
_entity.id
_entity.type
_entity.pdbx_description
1 polymer ?
#
loop_
_entity_poly.entity_id
_entity_poly.type
_entity_poly.pdbx_seq_one_letter_code
_entity_poly.pdbx_strand_id
1 'polypeptide(L)'
;MTGDVCLDLNELRLSEDIESTGGGDIAIEADSDVLLGDGSGDAVLSNGGTISVETGGSLVDRNGDSMDLDSDGGLVVLDADGGIGGTAAGEEIEIGAARLAASAAGGDVAISDIDTGSLEIVEATTLKGGAVVTGVSASDDICLDVSDGRIGVGQVVQAGGDTFLEAENIFINADILGGTDSTDQVGITARTGDISQTENGDIRGYSVALSAGGDIGVDGGFGDSVLGIDATNLAAEAGGFIHIEKLGGQDLAVAENLSLKSGTVSGLTQIENSGSGIFTGRDVVLRGGTGVGPVSVEADNLAADGGTGDAEVRDIAGGLRISELQTLKGGDIVTGLTASQDVSLEVVGGDLVIDEVVSSGTVTAVQADGSIASNATVAGTDKVSVEAGGNITDGLDGEGPGNENFRGSDVVIRAGGNVGSSTEHLDIHSDRLAATGDNVYLDEVRGDMNIAELNLERGGGIVAGVIAAKEVALTADDGTIDTSLRIQAEKQITLQTRDTLVIESPLATNPDGKISIEVTQGGIESRNAGTDIETGSAVLKASESIGSAENPVRTSVDMLAVQSTNGSVNIVESNGLKIKPGVLSNGATVEGGRAGQDFNLTLENGDLELANITAGNDVNLTVSNGDVVDCNGDESNIDAGRNVDISAPNGYVGVNQDALKLNAGGKVTIVQRDMGRDDADPITLPPGVFAQDNVKLGESSFYLDVLYGWQPIDEVILIIEELDEYSL
;
A
#
# COMPACT_ATOMS: atom_id res chain seq x y z
N MET A 1 -54.07 -54.05 15.17
CA MET A 1 -53.93 -55.45 15.65
C MET A 1 -52.87 -55.51 16.74
N THR A 2 -52.93 -56.46 17.69
CA THR A 2 -51.85 -56.60 18.71
C THR A 2 -50.83 -57.63 18.24
N GLY A 3 -49.68 -57.18 17.73
CA GLY A 3 -48.60 -58.01 17.17
C GLY A 3 -48.41 -57.77 15.67
N ASP A 4 -47.45 -58.48 15.07
CA ASP A 4 -47.02 -58.24 13.68
C ASP A 4 -48.17 -58.34 12.67
N VAL A 5 -48.17 -57.42 11.72
CA VAL A 5 -49.11 -57.38 10.59
C VAL A 5 -48.36 -57.78 9.34
N CYS A 6 -48.92 -58.71 8.58
CA CYS A 6 -48.28 -59.24 7.39
C CYS A 6 -49.33 -59.39 6.28
N LEU A 7 -49.13 -58.66 5.19
CA LEU A 7 -50.03 -58.63 4.03
C LEU A 7 -49.26 -59.09 2.79
N ASP A 8 -49.89 -59.96 2.01
CA ASP A 8 -49.42 -60.48 0.73
C ASP A 8 -50.58 -60.30 -0.25
N LEU A 9 -50.40 -59.39 -1.21
CA LEU A 9 -51.46 -58.78 -2.00
C LEU A 9 -51.05 -58.69 -3.48
N ASN A 10 -52.02 -58.53 -4.37
CA ASN A 10 -51.72 -58.15 -5.75
C ASN A 10 -51.48 -56.64 -5.88
N GLU A 11 -52.29 -55.82 -5.20
CA GLU A 11 -52.23 -54.36 -5.18
C GLU A 11 -52.78 -53.93 -3.81
N LEU A 12 -52.18 -52.93 -3.16
CA LEU A 12 -52.75 -52.33 -1.95
C LEU A 12 -53.34 -50.96 -2.29
N ARG A 13 -54.59 -50.75 -1.88
CA ARG A 13 -55.21 -49.42 -1.79
C ARG A 13 -55.60 -49.20 -0.36
N LEU A 14 -54.87 -48.34 0.33
CA LEU A 14 -55.18 -47.95 1.69
C LEU A 14 -56.35 -46.96 1.66
N SER A 15 -57.36 -47.20 2.48
CA SER A 15 -58.52 -46.30 2.65
C SER A 15 -59.00 -46.26 4.10
N GLU A 16 -58.20 -46.87 4.99
CA GLU A 16 -58.33 -46.93 6.44
C GLU A 16 -56.93 -47.29 6.98
N ASP A 17 -56.61 -46.88 8.19
CA ASP A 17 -55.31 -47.18 8.82
C ASP A 17 -54.98 -48.69 8.89
N ILE A 18 -53.72 -49.03 8.64
CA ILE A 18 -53.13 -50.31 9.04
C ILE A 18 -52.30 -50.09 10.30
N GLU A 19 -52.87 -50.45 11.44
CA GLU A 19 -52.21 -50.23 12.73
C GLU A 19 -51.80 -51.53 13.44
N SER A 20 -50.56 -51.58 13.93
CA SER A 20 -50.05 -52.52 14.93
C SER A 20 -50.01 -51.83 16.30
N THR A 21 -51.06 -52.02 17.11
CA THR A 21 -51.25 -51.33 18.41
C THR A 21 -50.34 -51.84 19.53
N GLY A 22 -49.41 -52.75 19.22
CA GLY A 22 -48.55 -53.42 20.19
C GLY A 22 -47.05 -53.24 19.94
N GLY A 23 -46.63 -52.38 19.00
CA GLY A 23 -45.22 -52.22 18.63
C GLY A 23 -44.67 -53.39 17.81
N GLY A 24 -45.55 -54.16 17.14
CA GLY A 24 -45.14 -55.25 16.26
C GLY A 24 -44.86 -54.75 14.84
N ASP A 25 -44.07 -55.49 14.09
CA ASP A 25 -43.66 -55.11 12.75
C ASP A 25 -44.86 -55.13 11.76
N ILE A 26 -44.83 -54.28 10.74
CA ILE A 26 -45.79 -54.29 9.64
C ILE A 26 -45.04 -54.60 8.35
N ALA A 27 -45.39 -55.71 7.71
CA ALA A 27 -44.82 -56.14 6.44
C ALA A 27 -45.91 -56.19 5.36
N ILE A 28 -45.71 -55.45 4.27
CA ILE A 28 -46.60 -55.38 3.12
C ILE A 28 -45.82 -55.83 1.89
N GLU A 29 -46.30 -56.86 1.22
CA GLU A 29 -45.77 -57.34 -0.07
C GLU A 29 -46.89 -57.25 -1.11
N ALA A 30 -46.64 -56.57 -2.23
CA ALA A 30 -47.61 -56.41 -3.31
C ALA A 30 -46.99 -56.70 -4.69
N ASP A 31 -47.64 -57.51 -5.53
CA ASP A 31 -47.17 -57.79 -6.90
C ASP A 31 -47.18 -56.55 -7.83
N SER A 32 -47.92 -55.51 -7.47
CA SER A 32 -48.15 -54.25 -8.20
C SER A 32 -48.11 -53.10 -7.20
N ASP A 33 -48.46 -51.89 -7.63
CA ASP A 33 -48.47 -50.67 -6.81
C ASP A 33 -49.08 -50.80 -5.39
N VAL A 34 -48.48 -50.04 -4.48
CA VAL A 34 -49.04 -49.72 -3.17
C VAL A 34 -49.43 -48.26 -3.17
N LEU A 35 -50.71 -48.01 -2.90
CA LEU A 35 -51.32 -46.68 -2.94
C LEU A 35 -51.68 -46.32 -1.50
N LEU A 36 -50.90 -45.41 -0.92
CA LEU A 36 -51.07 -44.94 0.46
C LEU A 36 -52.13 -43.85 0.46
N GLY A 37 -53.20 -44.09 1.23
CA GLY A 37 -54.34 -43.19 1.34
C GLY A 37 -55.35 -43.15 0.19
N ASP A 38 -56.50 -42.55 0.52
CA ASP A 38 -57.49 -42.06 -0.43
C ASP A 38 -57.74 -40.54 -0.32
N GLY A 39 -56.83 -39.83 0.37
CA GLY A 39 -56.90 -38.39 0.67
C GLY A 39 -57.54 -38.07 2.02
N SER A 40 -57.72 -39.06 2.89
CA SER A 40 -58.31 -38.88 4.23
C SER A 40 -57.33 -39.03 5.40
N GLY A 41 -56.02 -39.12 5.12
CA GLY A 41 -54.96 -39.22 6.12
C GLY A 41 -54.79 -40.63 6.69
N ASP A 42 -55.06 -41.64 5.87
CA ASP A 42 -54.89 -43.05 6.27
C ASP A 42 -53.42 -43.42 6.29
N ALA A 43 -52.96 -44.03 7.38
CA ALA A 43 -51.56 -44.32 7.58
C ALA A 43 -51.28 -45.81 7.91
N VAL A 44 -50.02 -46.21 7.73
CA VAL A 44 -49.48 -47.45 8.27
C VAL A 44 -48.74 -47.13 9.56
N LEU A 45 -49.21 -47.66 10.69
CA LEU A 45 -48.79 -47.26 12.03
C LEU A 45 -48.24 -48.46 12.80
N SER A 46 -46.92 -48.55 13.03
CA SER A 46 -46.32 -49.69 13.75
C SER A 46 -46.10 -49.47 15.25
N ASN A 47 -46.12 -48.23 15.74
CA ASN A 47 -45.89 -47.86 17.15
C ASN A 47 -44.54 -48.37 17.72
N GLY A 48 -43.43 -48.14 17.01
CA GLY A 48 -42.06 -48.47 17.42
C GLY A 48 -41.46 -49.71 16.74
N GLY A 49 -42.23 -50.38 15.87
CA GLY A 49 -41.78 -51.53 15.08
C GLY A 49 -41.10 -51.13 13.77
N THR A 50 -40.84 -52.11 12.92
CA THR A 50 -40.41 -51.89 11.54
C THR A 50 -41.63 -51.84 10.61
N ILE A 51 -41.72 -50.83 9.75
CA ILE A 51 -42.62 -50.86 8.58
C ILE A 51 -41.78 -51.26 7.38
N SER A 52 -42.14 -52.36 6.73
CA SER A 52 -41.48 -52.86 5.53
C SER A 52 -42.50 -52.98 4.40
N VAL A 53 -42.25 -52.29 3.29
CA VAL A 53 -43.09 -52.32 2.09
C VAL A 53 -42.26 -52.80 0.91
N GLU A 54 -42.73 -53.85 0.25
CA GLU A 54 -42.14 -54.42 -0.96
C GLU A 54 -43.20 -54.42 -2.07
N THR A 55 -42.90 -53.82 -3.21
CA THR A 55 -43.86 -53.70 -4.32
C THR A 55 -43.21 -53.99 -5.68
N GLY A 56 -43.88 -54.82 -6.50
CA GLY A 56 -43.53 -55.03 -7.91
C GLY A 56 -43.94 -53.86 -8.83
N GLY A 57 -44.51 -52.78 -8.26
CA GLY A 57 -44.85 -51.53 -8.93
C GLY A 57 -44.30 -50.33 -8.17
N SER A 58 -45.03 -49.22 -8.14
CA SER A 58 -44.64 -48.02 -7.38
C SER A 58 -45.28 -47.94 -5.99
N LEU A 59 -44.60 -47.29 -5.05
CA LEU A 59 -45.20 -46.80 -3.81
C LEU A 59 -45.63 -45.35 -4.03
N VAL A 60 -46.94 -45.08 -3.93
CA VAL A 60 -47.52 -43.79 -4.34
C VAL A 60 -48.29 -43.17 -3.19
N ASP A 61 -47.94 -41.94 -2.84
CA ASP A 61 -48.73 -41.09 -1.95
C ASP A 61 -50.03 -40.62 -2.64
N ARG A 62 -51.12 -40.65 -1.87
CA ARG A 62 -52.43 -40.06 -2.20
C ARG A 62 -53.06 -39.32 -1.04
N ASN A 63 -52.34 -39.15 0.06
CA ASN A 63 -52.71 -38.39 1.23
C ASN A 63 -52.22 -36.93 1.17
N GLY A 64 -51.33 -36.58 0.23
CA GLY A 64 -50.64 -35.29 0.24
C GLY A 64 -49.76 -35.20 1.49
N ASP A 65 -49.54 -34.00 2.03
CA ASP A 65 -48.63 -33.76 3.18
C ASP A 65 -49.03 -34.43 4.54
N SER A 66 -49.92 -35.43 4.56
CA SER A 66 -50.30 -36.17 5.77
C SER A 66 -49.46 -37.43 5.90
N MET A 67 -49.09 -37.79 7.12
CA MET A 67 -48.25 -38.96 7.41
C MET A 67 -48.78 -40.25 6.76
N ASP A 68 -47.93 -40.90 5.97
CA ASP A 68 -48.22 -42.17 5.31
C ASP A 68 -47.73 -43.36 6.12
N LEU A 69 -46.48 -43.32 6.58
CA LEU A 69 -45.81 -44.43 7.26
C LEU A 69 -45.22 -43.97 8.60
N ASP A 70 -45.86 -44.32 9.71
CA ASP A 70 -45.42 -43.97 11.05
C ASP A 70 -44.88 -45.19 11.82
N SER A 71 -43.57 -45.18 12.04
CA SER A 71 -42.90 -46.18 12.86
C SER A 71 -42.67 -45.74 14.31
N ASP A 72 -43.11 -44.54 14.73
CA ASP A 72 -42.89 -43.93 16.05
C ASP A 72 -41.40 -43.99 16.46
N GLY A 73 -40.53 -43.48 15.56
CA GLY A 73 -39.07 -43.53 15.72
C GLY A 73 -38.43 -44.91 15.47
N GLY A 74 -39.16 -45.83 14.84
CA GLY A 74 -38.68 -47.13 14.41
C GLY A 74 -37.90 -47.09 13.09
N LEU A 75 -38.03 -48.16 12.30
CA LEU A 75 -37.38 -48.34 11.00
C LEU A 75 -38.43 -48.41 9.89
N VAL A 76 -38.20 -47.68 8.80
CA VAL A 76 -38.94 -47.83 7.55
C VAL A 76 -38.03 -48.43 6.48
N VAL A 77 -38.49 -49.50 5.83
CA VAL A 77 -37.77 -50.20 4.75
C VAL A 77 -38.67 -50.28 3.53
N LEU A 78 -38.26 -49.65 2.43
CA LEU A 78 -39.04 -49.58 1.20
C LEU A 78 -38.25 -50.21 0.06
N ASP A 79 -38.86 -51.13 -0.67
CA ASP A 79 -38.29 -51.76 -1.87
C ASP A 79 -39.35 -51.79 -2.97
N ALA A 80 -39.11 -51.09 -4.07
CA ALA A 80 -40.04 -50.94 -5.18
C ALA A 80 -39.35 -51.22 -6.51
N ASP A 81 -40.01 -51.99 -7.37
CA ASP A 81 -39.58 -52.13 -8.78
C ASP A 81 -39.81 -50.81 -9.56
N GLY A 82 -40.82 -50.04 -9.15
CA GLY A 82 -41.13 -48.69 -9.62
C GLY A 82 -40.56 -47.60 -8.69
N GLY A 83 -41.19 -46.42 -8.71
CA GLY A 83 -40.79 -45.26 -7.90
C GLY A 83 -41.36 -45.31 -6.48
N ILE A 84 -40.71 -44.61 -5.56
CA ILE A 84 -41.15 -44.40 -4.18
C ILE A 84 -41.46 -42.91 -4.02
N GLY A 85 -42.75 -42.56 -4.00
CA GLY A 85 -43.18 -41.16 -4.07
C GLY A 85 -42.90 -40.49 -5.41
N GLY A 86 -43.18 -39.19 -5.49
CA GLY A 86 -42.85 -38.31 -6.59
C GLY A 86 -42.12 -37.06 -6.09
N THR A 87 -41.29 -36.45 -6.94
CA THR A 87 -40.49 -35.26 -6.60
C THR A 87 -41.26 -33.94 -6.67
N ALA A 88 -42.53 -33.97 -7.09
CA ALA A 88 -43.40 -32.81 -7.01
C ALA A 88 -43.92 -32.63 -5.57
N ALA A 89 -44.06 -31.38 -5.13
CA ALA A 89 -44.49 -31.07 -3.77
C ALA A 89 -45.84 -31.72 -3.42
N GLY A 90 -45.85 -32.49 -2.32
CA GLY A 90 -47.00 -33.22 -1.82
C GLY A 90 -47.28 -34.52 -2.59
N GLU A 91 -46.26 -35.05 -3.30
CA GLU A 91 -46.24 -36.42 -3.84
C GLU A 91 -45.14 -37.27 -3.16
N GLU A 92 -44.35 -36.69 -2.24
CA GLU A 92 -43.38 -37.41 -1.42
C GLU A 92 -44.08 -38.45 -0.51
N ILE A 93 -43.37 -39.49 -0.07
CA ILE A 93 -43.90 -40.38 0.98
C ILE A 93 -43.60 -39.75 2.34
N GLU A 94 -44.62 -39.33 3.08
CA GLU A 94 -44.46 -38.80 4.43
C GLU A 94 -44.22 -39.91 5.46
N ILE A 95 -43.09 -39.83 6.17
CA ILE A 95 -42.73 -40.83 7.18
C ILE A 95 -42.57 -40.21 8.57
N GLY A 96 -42.69 -41.06 9.59
CA GLY A 96 -42.19 -40.82 10.95
C GLY A 96 -41.27 -41.95 11.38
N ALA A 97 -39.96 -41.78 11.27
CA ALA A 97 -38.99 -42.84 11.55
C ALA A 97 -37.65 -42.30 12.03
N ALA A 98 -36.93 -43.08 12.83
CA ALA A 98 -35.55 -42.73 13.16
C ALA A 98 -34.55 -43.26 12.13
N ARG A 99 -34.98 -44.23 11.31
CA ARG A 99 -34.11 -44.95 10.37
C ARG A 99 -34.84 -45.25 9.08
N LEU A 100 -34.13 -45.11 7.96
CA LEU A 100 -34.65 -45.37 6.62
C LEU A 100 -33.68 -46.22 5.80
N ALA A 101 -34.25 -47.16 5.06
CA ALA A 101 -33.61 -47.79 3.90
C ALA A 101 -34.64 -47.83 2.76
N ALA A 102 -34.32 -47.29 1.59
CA ALA A 102 -35.25 -47.20 0.47
C ALA A 102 -34.58 -47.53 -0.87
N SER A 103 -35.20 -48.36 -1.70
CA SER A 103 -34.70 -48.71 -3.01
C SER A 103 -35.82 -48.67 -4.04
N ALA A 104 -35.66 -47.84 -5.07
CA ALA A 104 -36.49 -47.82 -6.26
C ALA A 104 -35.66 -48.31 -7.45
N ALA A 105 -36.01 -49.46 -8.01
CA ALA A 105 -35.31 -50.00 -9.19
C ALA A 105 -35.62 -49.21 -10.47
N GLY A 106 -36.75 -48.49 -10.50
CA GLY A 106 -37.16 -47.66 -11.63
C GLY A 106 -37.99 -46.45 -11.21
N GLY A 107 -37.42 -45.25 -11.30
CA GLY A 107 -38.03 -43.98 -10.91
C GLY A 107 -37.31 -43.33 -9.72
N ASP A 108 -38.03 -42.43 -9.05
CA ASP A 108 -37.51 -41.59 -7.98
C ASP A 108 -37.61 -42.28 -6.60
N VAL A 109 -36.84 -41.77 -5.64
CA VAL A 109 -37.13 -41.91 -4.20
C VAL A 109 -37.33 -40.53 -3.60
N ALA A 110 -38.58 -40.18 -3.31
CA ALA A 110 -38.97 -38.92 -2.71
C ALA A 110 -39.64 -39.16 -1.35
N ILE A 111 -39.00 -38.73 -0.27
CA ILE A 111 -39.42 -39.01 1.10
C ILE A 111 -39.33 -37.73 1.93
N SER A 112 -40.36 -37.49 2.73
CA SER A 112 -40.45 -36.38 3.68
C SER A 112 -40.62 -36.93 5.09
N ASP A 113 -39.60 -36.83 5.94
CA ASP A 113 -39.76 -37.09 7.37
C ASP A 113 -40.37 -35.85 8.03
N ILE A 114 -41.60 -36.03 8.49
CA ILE A 114 -42.38 -34.97 9.12
C ILE A 114 -42.51 -35.18 10.64
N ASP A 115 -41.84 -36.19 11.21
CA ASP A 115 -41.68 -36.30 12.65
C ASP A 115 -40.64 -35.28 13.16
N THR A 116 -40.68 -35.02 14.46
CA THR A 116 -39.80 -34.11 15.19
C THR A 116 -38.38 -34.66 15.41
N GLY A 117 -38.03 -35.76 14.75
CA GLY A 117 -36.87 -36.60 15.01
C GLY A 117 -35.80 -36.53 13.92
N SER A 118 -34.63 -37.11 14.22
CA SER A 118 -33.56 -37.22 13.22
C SER A 118 -33.68 -38.51 12.43
N LEU A 119 -33.35 -38.46 11.14
CA LEU A 119 -33.38 -39.60 10.24
C LEU A 119 -31.97 -40.11 9.95
N GLU A 120 -31.72 -41.39 10.23
CA GLU A 120 -30.47 -42.07 9.86
C GLU A 120 -30.69 -42.99 8.66
N ILE A 121 -29.89 -42.81 7.61
CA ILE A 121 -29.86 -43.67 6.43
C ILE A 121 -29.03 -44.92 6.73
N VAL A 122 -29.65 -46.10 6.59
CA VAL A 122 -29.08 -47.38 7.07
C VAL A 122 -29.22 -48.50 6.07
N GLU A 123 -28.58 -49.64 6.36
CA GLU A 123 -28.87 -50.92 5.73
C GLU A 123 -29.97 -51.63 6.52
N ALA A 124 -30.93 -52.21 5.81
CA ALA A 124 -32.01 -53.01 6.39
C ALA A 124 -32.42 -54.16 5.45
N THR A 125 -33.26 -55.06 5.95
CA THR A 125 -33.79 -56.18 5.16
C THR A 125 -35.31 -56.12 5.14
N THR A 126 -35.94 -56.27 3.97
CA THR A 126 -37.39 -56.36 3.88
C THR A 126 -37.89 -57.56 4.68
N LEU A 127 -39.00 -57.40 5.39
CA LEU A 127 -39.48 -58.43 6.31
C LEU A 127 -40.05 -59.65 5.58
N LYS A 128 -40.48 -59.48 4.33
CA LYS A 128 -41.23 -60.45 3.54
C LYS A 128 -40.39 -61.15 2.48
N GLY A 129 -39.91 -60.44 1.48
CA GLY A 129 -39.03 -60.98 0.44
C GLY A 129 -37.60 -61.25 0.94
N GLY A 130 -37.18 -60.61 2.03
CA GLY A 130 -35.84 -60.77 2.59
C GLY A 130 -34.77 -60.08 1.74
N ALA A 131 -35.14 -59.07 0.96
CA ALA A 131 -34.23 -58.25 0.16
C ALA A 131 -33.44 -57.32 1.06
N VAL A 132 -32.14 -57.16 0.80
CA VAL A 132 -31.29 -56.22 1.56
C VAL A 132 -31.30 -54.89 0.83
N VAL A 133 -31.76 -53.84 1.51
CA VAL A 133 -31.79 -52.46 1.04
C VAL A 133 -30.67 -51.70 1.76
N THR A 134 -29.71 -51.17 0.99
CA THR A 134 -28.51 -50.51 1.53
C THR A 134 -28.57 -49.01 1.27
N GLY A 135 -28.93 -48.25 2.30
CA GLY A 135 -29.06 -46.80 2.19
C GLY A 135 -30.29 -46.37 1.41
N VAL A 136 -30.14 -45.36 0.54
CA VAL A 136 -31.20 -44.89 -0.35
C VAL A 136 -30.72 -44.91 -1.80
N SER A 137 -31.45 -45.61 -2.68
CA SER A 137 -31.08 -45.71 -4.09
C SER A 137 -32.28 -45.52 -5.03
N ALA A 138 -32.09 -44.74 -6.10
CA ALA A 138 -33.08 -44.50 -7.15
C ALA A 138 -32.44 -44.61 -8.54
N SER A 139 -33.22 -44.97 -9.57
CA SER A 139 -32.72 -44.92 -10.96
C SER A 139 -32.73 -43.50 -11.53
N ASP A 140 -33.64 -42.67 -11.04
CA ASP A 140 -33.84 -41.29 -11.47
C ASP A 140 -33.40 -40.38 -10.31
N ASP A 141 -34.31 -39.62 -9.66
CA ASP A 141 -33.93 -38.63 -8.66
C ASP A 141 -34.11 -39.12 -7.20
N ILE A 142 -33.32 -38.59 -6.27
CA ILE A 142 -33.53 -38.72 -4.83
C ILE A 142 -33.85 -37.36 -4.23
N CYS A 143 -34.93 -37.29 -3.45
CA CYS A 143 -35.31 -36.11 -2.69
C CYS A 143 -35.64 -36.52 -1.26
N LEU A 144 -34.77 -36.18 -0.30
CA LEU A 144 -34.99 -36.45 1.12
C LEU A 144 -35.11 -35.12 1.86
N ASP A 145 -36.24 -34.96 2.55
CA ASP A 145 -36.51 -33.81 3.41
C ASP A 145 -36.76 -34.31 4.85
N VAL A 146 -36.12 -33.69 5.82
CA VAL A 146 -36.43 -33.86 7.25
C VAL A 146 -36.87 -32.50 7.78
N SER A 147 -38.11 -32.42 8.23
CA SER A 147 -38.73 -31.14 8.64
C SER A 147 -38.03 -30.54 9.86
N ASP A 148 -37.80 -31.36 10.89
CA ASP A 148 -37.15 -30.99 12.14
C ASP A 148 -36.05 -32.00 12.48
N GLY A 149 -34.85 -31.56 12.85
CA GLY A 149 -33.72 -32.45 13.16
C GLY A 149 -32.74 -32.64 12.00
N ARG A 150 -31.96 -33.73 12.05
CA ARG A 150 -30.83 -33.97 11.14
C ARG A 150 -31.05 -35.16 10.21
N ILE A 151 -30.41 -35.14 9.05
CA ILE A 151 -30.13 -36.34 8.25
C ILE A 151 -28.72 -36.84 8.61
N GLY A 152 -28.62 -38.10 9.01
CA GLY A 152 -27.36 -38.84 9.13
C GLY A 152 -27.20 -39.82 7.97
N VAL A 153 -26.22 -39.59 7.11
CA VAL A 153 -25.91 -40.46 5.96
C VAL A 153 -24.96 -41.56 6.41
N GLY A 154 -25.52 -42.56 7.10
CA GLY A 154 -24.77 -43.73 7.61
C GLY A 154 -24.51 -44.80 6.56
N GLN A 155 -25.18 -44.75 5.41
CA GLN A 155 -25.00 -45.60 4.23
C GLN A 155 -25.12 -44.76 2.96
N VAL A 156 -24.70 -45.32 1.83
CA VAL A 156 -24.68 -44.62 0.53
C VAL A 156 -26.07 -44.11 0.14
N VAL A 157 -26.11 -42.87 -0.36
CA VAL A 157 -27.26 -42.30 -1.05
C VAL A 157 -26.89 -42.17 -2.53
N GLN A 158 -27.63 -42.82 -3.42
CA GLN A 158 -27.25 -42.90 -4.84
C GLN A 158 -28.45 -42.75 -5.79
N ALA A 159 -28.44 -41.68 -6.58
CA ALA A 159 -29.40 -41.43 -7.65
C ALA A 159 -28.75 -41.65 -9.03
N GLY A 160 -29.57 -41.93 -10.05
CA GLY A 160 -29.12 -41.88 -11.45
C GLY A 160 -29.18 -40.48 -12.04
N GLY A 161 -30.04 -39.61 -11.48
CA GLY A 161 -30.20 -38.18 -11.76
C GLY A 161 -29.82 -37.33 -10.54
N ASP A 162 -30.68 -36.42 -10.12
CA ASP A 162 -30.39 -35.47 -9.05
C ASP A 162 -30.47 -36.11 -7.65
N THR A 163 -29.67 -35.61 -6.70
CA THR A 163 -29.79 -35.95 -5.27
C THR A 163 -29.96 -34.68 -4.46
N PHE A 164 -31.10 -34.56 -3.78
CA PHE A 164 -31.41 -33.46 -2.91
C PHE A 164 -31.63 -33.91 -1.47
N LEU A 165 -30.86 -33.32 -0.55
CA LEU A 165 -31.00 -33.54 0.90
C LEU A 165 -31.28 -32.22 1.60
N GLU A 166 -32.34 -32.16 2.40
CA GLU A 166 -32.70 -30.96 3.17
C GLU A 166 -33.07 -31.31 4.62
N ALA A 167 -32.43 -30.66 5.59
CA ALA A 167 -32.72 -30.83 7.03
C ALA A 167 -32.23 -29.61 7.84
N GLU A 168 -32.37 -29.61 9.18
CA GLU A 168 -31.70 -28.60 10.01
C GLU A 168 -30.17 -28.76 9.99
N ASN A 169 -29.69 -30.00 10.04
CA ASN A 169 -28.27 -30.39 9.97
C ASN A 169 -28.08 -31.61 9.08
N ILE A 170 -26.93 -31.69 8.40
CA ILE A 170 -26.56 -32.85 7.59
C ILE A 170 -25.22 -33.41 8.09
N PHE A 171 -25.20 -34.70 8.41
CA PHE A 171 -24.00 -35.44 8.81
C PHE A 171 -23.68 -36.52 7.79
N ILE A 172 -22.53 -36.39 7.14
CA ILE A 172 -22.09 -37.27 6.05
C ILE A 172 -21.08 -38.29 6.60
N ASN A 173 -21.48 -39.56 6.65
CA ASN A 173 -20.61 -40.67 7.07
C ASN A 173 -20.41 -41.71 5.95
N ALA A 174 -21.08 -41.55 4.81
CA ALA A 174 -20.97 -42.40 3.62
C ALA A 174 -21.16 -41.55 2.35
N ASP A 175 -20.85 -42.12 1.19
CA ASP A 175 -20.90 -41.41 -0.09
C ASP A 175 -22.33 -40.92 -0.44
N ILE A 176 -22.40 -39.71 -0.99
CA ILE A 176 -23.60 -39.15 -1.64
C ILE A 176 -23.29 -39.01 -3.12
N LEU A 177 -24.03 -39.73 -3.96
CA LEU A 177 -23.77 -39.88 -5.38
C LEU A 177 -24.97 -39.39 -6.20
N GLY A 178 -24.77 -38.32 -6.95
CA GLY A 178 -25.67 -37.91 -8.01
C GLY A 178 -25.29 -38.50 -9.36
N GLY A 179 -26.14 -38.24 -10.34
CA GLY A 179 -25.92 -38.54 -11.74
C GLY A 179 -24.69 -37.85 -12.31
N THR A 180 -24.22 -38.38 -13.44
CA THR A 180 -22.97 -37.94 -14.08
C THR A 180 -23.20 -37.12 -15.35
N ASP A 181 -24.45 -36.96 -15.79
CA ASP A 181 -24.77 -36.13 -16.95
C ASP A 181 -24.62 -34.65 -16.59
N SER A 182 -24.41 -33.81 -17.59
CA SER A 182 -24.09 -32.39 -17.38
C SER A 182 -25.20 -31.56 -16.72
N THR A 183 -26.39 -32.14 -16.60
CA THR A 183 -27.58 -31.55 -15.96
C THR A 183 -27.73 -31.96 -14.51
N ASP A 184 -27.05 -33.03 -14.09
CA ASP A 184 -27.29 -33.69 -12.82
C ASP A 184 -26.55 -32.98 -11.68
N GLN A 185 -27.17 -32.97 -10.51
CA GLN A 185 -26.74 -32.19 -9.37
C GLN A 185 -26.85 -32.96 -8.07
N VAL A 186 -25.94 -32.66 -7.14
CA VAL A 186 -26.10 -32.97 -5.72
C VAL A 186 -26.34 -31.67 -4.98
N GLY A 187 -27.56 -31.45 -4.49
CA GLY A 187 -27.94 -30.28 -3.71
C GLY A 187 -28.15 -30.66 -2.24
N ILE A 188 -27.36 -30.07 -1.33
CA ILE A 188 -27.44 -30.34 0.10
C ILE A 188 -27.72 -29.04 0.85
N THR A 189 -28.77 -29.06 1.67
CA THR A 189 -29.20 -27.91 2.47
C THR A 189 -29.28 -28.28 3.96
N ALA A 190 -28.48 -27.63 4.78
CA ALA A 190 -28.65 -27.55 6.23
C ALA A 190 -29.26 -26.19 6.58
N ARG A 191 -30.57 -26.13 6.86
CA ARG A 191 -31.34 -24.87 6.99
C ARG A 191 -30.80 -23.93 8.07
N THR A 192 -30.39 -24.48 9.21
CA THR A 192 -30.00 -23.70 10.40
C THR A 192 -28.65 -24.09 10.99
N GLY A 193 -28.17 -25.31 10.70
CA GLY A 193 -26.93 -25.84 11.21
C GLY A 193 -25.94 -26.20 10.12
N ASP A 194 -25.13 -27.22 10.38
CA ASP A 194 -23.92 -27.51 9.63
C ASP A 194 -24.12 -28.62 8.58
N ILE A 195 -23.31 -28.56 7.52
CA ILE A 195 -23.00 -29.72 6.67
C ILE A 195 -21.63 -30.22 7.12
N SER A 196 -21.62 -31.32 7.86
CA SER A 196 -20.41 -31.86 8.48
C SER A 196 -20.17 -33.32 8.11
N GLN A 197 -18.95 -33.78 8.31
CA GLN A 197 -18.55 -35.16 8.07
C GLN A 197 -17.69 -35.67 9.22
N THR A 198 -17.87 -36.94 9.61
CA THR A 198 -17.02 -37.56 10.65
C THR A 198 -16.22 -38.76 10.13
N GLU A 199 -16.61 -39.30 8.98
CA GLU A 199 -15.93 -40.37 8.25
C GLU A 199 -15.74 -39.90 6.78
N ASN A 200 -14.84 -40.54 6.01
CA ASN A 200 -14.49 -40.14 4.62
C ASN A 200 -15.64 -40.43 3.61
N GLY A 201 -16.85 -39.94 3.87
CA GLY A 201 -17.94 -39.96 2.90
C GLY A 201 -17.75 -38.83 1.88
N ASP A 202 -17.75 -39.18 0.61
CA ASP A 202 -17.52 -38.21 -0.46
C ASP A 202 -18.84 -37.74 -1.08
N ILE A 203 -18.90 -36.48 -1.50
CA ILE A 203 -19.99 -35.98 -2.37
C ILE A 203 -19.52 -36.04 -3.81
N ARG A 204 -20.19 -36.83 -4.66
CA ARG A 204 -19.85 -36.96 -6.08
C ARG A 204 -21.05 -36.67 -6.98
N GLY A 205 -20.84 -35.83 -7.99
CA GLY A 205 -21.85 -35.49 -8.99
C GLY A 205 -21.27 -34.58 -10.06
N TYR A 206 -21.98 -34.35 -11.16
CA TYR A 206 -21.49 -33.39 -12.17
C TYR A 206 -21.41 -31.97 -11.60
N SER A 207 -22.47 -31.51 -10.94
CA SER A 207 -22.51 -30.27 -10.17
C SER A 207 -22.87 -30.51 -8.71
N VAL A 208 -22.28 -29.73 -7.80
CA VAL A 208 -22.56 -29.81 -6.35
C VAL A 208 -22.96 -28.42 -5.84
N ALA A 209 -24.11 -28.36 -5.17
CA ALA A 209 -24.64 -27.17 -4.51
C ALA A 209 -24.75 -27.43 -3.00
N LEU A 210 -24.12 -26.58 -2.19
CA LEU A 210 -24.14 -26.70 -0.73
C LEU A 210 -24.68 -25.42 -0.09
N SER A 211 -25.61 -25.56 0.86
CA SER A 211 -26.13 -24.44 1.64
C SER A 211 -26.23 -24.80 3.11
N ALA A 212 -25.61 -24.02 3.99
CA ALA A 212 -25.65 -24.22 5.42
C ALA A 212 -25.99 -22.92 6.16
N GLY A 213 -26.88 -23.00 7.15
CA GLY A 213 -27.07 -21.91 8.12
C GLY A 213 -25.87 -21.72 9.03
N GLY A 214 -25.10 -22.78 9.28
CA GLY A 214 -23.82 -22.79 10.00
C GLY A 214 -22.63 -23.03 9.06
N ASP A 215 -21.77 -23.97 9.43
CA ASP A 215 -20.53 -24.31 8.72
C ASP A 215 -20.73 -25.39 7.63
N ILE A 216 -19.88 -25.37 6.61
CA ILE A 216 -19.69 -26.44 5.63
C ILE A 216 -18.29 -27.02 5.82
N GLY A 217 -18.18 -28.31 6.14
CA GLY A 217 -16.92 -29.05 6.25
C GLY A 217 -16.11 -28.76 7.52
N VAL A 218 -16.78 -28.43 8.61
CA VAL A 218 -16.16 -28.28 9.94
C VAL A 218 -16.85 -29.24 10.91
N ASP A 219 -16.07 -30.01 11.67
CA ASP A 219 -16.59 -30.81 12.78
C ASP A 219 -17.06 -29.86 13.90
N GLY A 220 -18.15 -30.19 14.58
CA GLY A 220 -18.70 -29.48 15.74
C GLY A 220 -17.78 -29.46 16.98
N GLY A 221 -16.47 -29.64 16.78
CA GLY A 221 -15.40 -29.50 17.76
C GLY A 221 -14.00 -29.53 17.14
N PHE A 222 -13.54 -28.43 16.52
CA PHE A 222 -12.13 -28.16 16.18
C PHE A 222 -11.31 -29.29 15.51
N GLY A 223 -11.96 -30.24 14.84
CA GLY A 223 -11.31 -31.36 14.13
C GLY A 223 -11.06 -31.03 12.65
N ASP A 224 -9.88 -31.43 12.14
CA ASP A 224 -9.36 -31.20 10.77
C ASP A 224 -10.11 -31.95 9.63
N SER A 225 -11.38 -32.31 9.78
CA SER A 225 -12.09 -33.09 8.73
C SER A 225 -12.58 -32.19 7.60
N VAL A 226 -11.95 -32.28 6.42
CA VAL A 226 -12.27 -31.47 5.23
C VAL A 226 -13.30 -32.13 4.31
N LEU A 227 -14.42 -31.46 4.01
CA LEU A 227 -15.50 -32.07 3.20
C LEU A 227 -15.02 -32.43 1.80
N GLY A 228 -15.02 -33.73 1.48
CA GLY A 228 -14.54 -34.24 0.20
C GLY A 228 -15.58 -34.11 -0.93
N ILE A 229 -15.20 -33.47 -2.03
CA ILE A 229 -16.04 -33.35 -3.24
C ILE A 229 -15.35 -33.88 -4.50
N ASP A 230 -16.09 -34.60 -5.34
CA ASP A 230 -15.70 -34.90 -6.73
C ASP A 230 -16.78 -34.38 -7.68
N ALA A 231 -16.54 -33.16 -8.18
CA ALA A 231 -17.45 -32.47 -9.08
C ALA A 231 -16.72 -31.67 -10.15
N THR A 232 -17.47 -31.33 -11.21
CA THR A 232 -17.04 -30.37 -12.24
C THR A 232 -17.43 -28.95 -11.85
N ASN A 233 -18.63 -28.76 -11.30
CA ASN A 233 -19.14 -27.47 -10.85
C ASN A 233 -19.43 -27.46 -9.35
N LEU A 234 -19.07 -26.39 -8.65
CA LEU A 234 -19.41 -26.18 -7.24
C LEU A 234 -20.02 -24.79 -7.02
N ALA A 235 -21.07 -24.73 -6.19
CA ALA A 235 -21.54 -23.51 -5.54
C ALA A 235 -21.81 -23.81 -4.06
N ALA A 236 -21.36 -22.93 -3.16
CA ALA A 236 -21.49 -23.14 -1.72
C ALA A 236 -21.78 -21.84 -0.96
N GLU A 237 -22.74 -21.90 -0.04
CA GLU A 237 -23.12 -20.81 0.85
C GLU A 237 -23.20 -21.32 2.29
N ALA A 238 -22.57 -20.60 3.22
CA ALA A 238 -22.56 -20.92 4.64
C ALA A 238 -22.87 -19.64 5.44
N GLY A 239 -23.47 -19.78 6.63
CA GLY A 239 -23.47 -18.72 7.63
C GLY A 239 -22.13 -18.64 8.40
N GLY A 240 -21.33 -19.71 8.34
CA GLY A 240 -19.99 -19.82 8.91
C GLY A 240 -18.90 -20.24 7.90
N PHE A 241 -17.99 -21.11 8.28
CA PHE A 241 -16.85 -21.49 7.43
C PHE A 241 -17.24 -22.42 6.28
N ILE A 242 -16.50 -22.34 5.17
CA ILE A 242 -16.55 -23.32 4.08
C ILE A 242 -15.19 -23.98 3.96
N HIS A 243 -15.11 -25.29 4.23
CA HIS A 243 -13.89 -26.07 4.22
C HIS A 243 -14.05 -27.36 3.40
N ILE A 244 -13.61 -27.29 2.14
CA ILE A 244 -13.88 -28.32 1.13
C ILE A 244 -12.57 -28.73 0.46
N GLU A 245 -12.41 -30.03 0.18
CA GLU A 245 -11.29 -30.60 -0.57
C GLU A 245 -11.81 -31.26 -1.85
N LYS A 246 -11.16 -30.95 -2.97
CA LYS A 246 -11.43 -31.65 -4.22
C LYS A 246 -10.70 -32.99 -4.27
N LEU A 247 -11.46 -34.06 -4.44
CA LEU A 247 -10.98 -35.43 -4.54
C LEU A 247 -10.67 -35.82 -6.00
N GLY A 248 -9.66 -35.16 -6.59
CA GLY A 248 -9.21 -35.46 -7.96
C GLY A 248 -10.15 -35.00 -9.09
N GLY A 249 -9.86 -35.39 -10.34
CA GLY A 249 -10.67 -35.06 -11.53
C GLY A 249 -10.15 -33.91 -12.41
N GLN A 250 -11.02 -33.41 -13.31
CA GLN A 250 -10.82 -32.17 -14.09
C GLN A 250 -10.85 -30.93 -13.17
N ASP A 251 -10.50 -29.75 -13.69
CA ASP A 251 -10.61 -28.50 -12.94
C ASP A 251 -12.02 -28.31 -12.36
N LEU A 252 -12.08 -27.81 -11.11
CA LEU A 252 -13.35 -27.43 -10.47
C LEU A 252 -13.71 -26.01 -10.87
N ALA A 253 -14.88 -25.84 -11.47
CA ALA A 253 -15.44 -24.53 -11.79
C ALA A 253 -16.38 -24.07 -10.68
N VAL A 254 -16.21 -22.83 -10.22
CA VAL A 254 -17.22 -22.17 -9.39
C VAL A 254 -18.39 -21.78 -10.31
N ALA A 255 -19.58 -22.27 -9.99
CA ALA A 255 -20.77 -22.12 -10.82
C ALA A 255 -21.81 -21.21 -10.19
N GLU A 256 -22.80 -20.84 -11.01
CA GLU A 256 -23.86 -19.90 -10.67
C GLU A 256 -25.22 -20.59 -10.83
N ASN A 257 -26.16 -20.29 -9.94
CA ASN A 257 -27.53 -20.80 -9.94
C ASN A 257 -27.62 -22.34 -9.95
N LEU A 258 -26.77 -23.02 -9.18
CA LEU A 258 -26.94 -24.46 -8.95
C LEU A 258 -28.14 -24.69 -8.04
N SER A 259 -28.89 -25.73 -8.32
CA SER A 259 -30.16 -26.05 -7.68
C SER A 259 -29.97 -26.70 -6.30
N LEU A 260 -30.79 -26.30 -5.35
CA LEU A 260 -31.09 -27.04 -4.12
C LEU A 260 -32.52 -27.58 -4.20
N LYS A 261 -32.96 -28.42 -3.24
CA LYS A 261 -34.39 -28.77 -3.10
C LYS A 261 -35.25 -27.49 -3.07
N SER A 262 -34.85 -26.53 -2.24
CA SER A 262 -35.49 -25.23 -2.10
C SER A 262 -34.53 -24.08 -2.49
N GLY A 263 -34.62 -23.62 -3.74
CA GLY A 263 -33.89 -22.45 -4.22
C GLY A 263 -32.60 -22.79 -4.99
N THR A 264 -31.65 -21.85 -5.00
CA THR A 264 -30.40 -21.97 -5.76
C THR A 264 -29.23 -21.31 -5.03
N VAL A 265 -28.03 -21.86 -5.19
CA VAL A 265 -26.77 -21.29 -4.70
C VAL A 265 -25.91 -20.82 -5.86
N SER A 266 -25.18 -19.74 -5.64
CA SER A 266 -24.37 -19.06 -6.63
C SER A 266 -23.02 -18.69 -6.04
N GLY A 267 -21.93 -19.15 -6.67
CA GLY A 267 -20.57 -18.83 -6.25
C GLY A 267 -20.16 -19.49 -4.92
N LEU A 268 -19.16 -18.88 -4.27
CA LEU A 268 -18.73 -19.20 -2.91
C LEU A 268 -18.97 -17.95 -2.04
N THR A 269 -19.95 -17.99 -1.12
CA THR A 269 -20.53 -16.77 -0.56
C THR A 269 -19.81 -16.18 0.66
N GLN A 270 -18.88 -16.89 1.32
CA GLN A 270 -18.18 -16.34 2.50
C GLN A 270 -16.66 -16.50 2.42
N ILE A 271 -15.97 -15.36 2.26
CA ILE A 271 -14.59 -15.18 2.72
C ILE A 271 -14.57 -14.01 3.72
N GLU A 272 -15.30 -14.15 4.84
CA GLU A 272 -15.09 -13.27 5.99
C GLU A 272 -13.95 -13.84 6.84
N ASN A 273 -12.72 -13.48 6.48
CA ASN A 273 -11.54 -13.85 7.23
C ASN A 273 -11.43 -12.94 8.47
N SER A 274 -11.96 -13.41 9.60
CA SER A 274 -11.70 -12.82 10.92
C SER A 274 -10.47 -13.42 11.62
N GLY A 275 -9.63 -14.20 10.92
CA GLY A 275 -8.41 -14.75 11.50
C GLY A 275 -7.39 -15.27 10.48
N SER A 276 -6.23 -14.60 10.40
CA SER A 276 -4.91 -15.13 9.95
C SER A 276 -4.87 -16.06 8.71
N GLY A 277 -5.86 -16.02 7.82
CA GLY A 277 -5.80 -16.77 6.56
C GLY A 277 -4.87 -16.09 5.55
N ILE A 278 -4.04 -16.87 4.87
CA ILE A 278 -3.22 -16.44 3.74
C ILE A 278 -4.05 -16.56 2.46
N PHE A 279 -4.20 -15.48 1.70
CA PHE A 279 -4.82 -15.51 0.38
C PHE A 279 -3.74 -15.76 -0.69
N THR A 280 -3.75 -16.93 -1.31
CA THR A 280 -2.80 -17.28 -2.38
C THR A 280 -3.48 -17.18 -3.74
N GLY A 281 -2.89 -16.46 -4.70
CA GLY A 281 -3.37 -16.45 -6.07
C GLY A 281 -2.67 -15.41 -6.93
N ARG A 282 -2.66 -15.58 -8.26
CA ARG A 282 -2.04 -14.59 -9.15
C ARG A 282 -2.69 -13.21 -9.00
N ASP A 283 -4.02 -13.17 -8.96
CA ASP A 283 -4.82 -11.97 -8.84
C ASP A 283 -5.69 -12.10 -7.58
N VAL A 284 -5.50 -11.22 -6.60
CA VAL A 284 -6.28 -11.20 -5.35
C VAL A 284 -7.09 -9.91 -5.28
N VAL A 285 -8.40 -10.04 -5.06
CA VAL A 285 -9.31 -8.90 -4.90
C VAL A 285 -9.99 -8.96 -3.54
N LEU A 286 -9.81 -7.92 -2.73
CA LEU A 286 -10.37 -7.84 -1.39
C LEU A 286 -11.36 -6.66 -1.31
N ARG A 287 -12.59 -6.90 -0.85
CA ARG A 287 -13.54 -5.81 -0.56
C ARG A 287 -14.10 -5.96 0.83
N GLY A 288 -13.90 -4.94 1.65
CA GLY A 288 -14.44 -4.83 2.98
C GLY A 288 -15.57 -3.80 3.04
N GLY A 289 -16.73 -4.18 3.58
CA GLY A 289 -17.80 -3.21 3.85
C GLY A 289 -17.44 -2.21 4.97
N THR A 290 -16.61 -2.64 5.92
CA THR A 290 -16.19 -1.85 7.12
C THR A 290 -14.68 -1.85 7.35
N GLY A 291 -13.90 -2.28 6.35
CA GLY A 291 -12.46 -2.44 6.40
C GLY A 291 -11.99 -3.75 5.77
N VAL A 292 -10.76 -3.76 5.24
CA VAL A 292 -9.98 -4.96 4.94
C VAL A 292 -9.01 -5.11 6.11
N GLY A 293 -9.28 -6.07 7.00
CA GLY A 293 -8.45 -6.31 8.19
C GLY A 293 -7.04 -6.77 7.84
N PRO A 294 -6.15 -6.96 8.84
CA PRO A 294 -4.82 -7.49 8.61
C PRO A 294 -4.89 -8.85 7.92
N VAL A 295 -4.56 -8.88 6.64
CA VAL A 295 -4.56 -10.08 5.82
C VAL A 295 -3.18 -10.33 5.25
N SER A 296 -2.75 -11.59 5.28
CA SER A 296 -1.56 -12.02 4.55
C SER A 296 -1.97 -12.47 3.16
N VAL A 297 -1.24 -12.04 2.14
CA VAL A 297 -1.47 -12.42 0.74
C VAL A 297 -0.19 -12.97 0.14
N GLU A 298 -0.32 -13.87 -0.80
CA GLU A 298 0.72 -14.32 -1.72
C GLU A 298 0.16 -14.13 -3.11
N ALA A 299 0.52 -13.02 -3.74
CA ALA A 299 -0.07 -12.60 -5.01
C ALA A 299 0.89 -11.83 -5.90
N ASP A 300 0.68 -11.96 -7.22
CA ASP A 300 1.37 -11.14 -8.21
C ASP A 300 0.68 -9.77 -8.33
N ASN A 301 -0.67 -9.76 -8.38
CA ASN A 301 -1.51 -8.57 -8.47
C ASN A 301 -2.51 -8.49 -7.32
N LEU A 302 -2.69 -7.31 -6.75
CA LEU A 302 -3.65 -7.02 -5.70
C LEU A 302 -4.47 -5.76 -6.01
N ALA A 303 -5.77 -5.86 -5.74
CA ALA A 303 -6.66 -4.72 -5.62
C ALA A 303 -7.50 -4.87 -4.35
N ALA A 304 -7.61 -3.83 -3.54
CA ALA A 304 -8.39 -3.89 -2.32
C ALA A 304 -9.11 -2.59 -1.98
N ASP A 305 -10.36 -2.70 -1.52
CA ASP A 305 -11.18 -1.59 -1.07
C ASP A 305 -11.67 -1.85 0.37
N GLY A 306 -11.17 -1.06 1.32
CA GLY A 306 -11.56 -1.09 2.73
C GLY A 306 -12.91 -0.44 3.02
N GLY A 307 -13.56 0.20 2.05
CA GLY A 307 -14.85 0.87 2.25
C GLY A 307 -14.75 1.94 3.34
N THR A 308 -15.56 1.82 4.41
CA THR A 308 -15.62 2.80 5.52
C THR A 308 -14.57 2.57 6.63
N GLY A 309 -13.68 1.58 6.47
CA GLY A 309 -12.64 1.24 7.44
C GLY A 309 -11.23 1.46 6.92
N ASP A 310 -10.30 0.71 7.52
CA ASP A 310 -8.90 0.61 7.15
C ASP A 310 -8.68 -0.44 6.04
N ALA A 311 -7.52 -0.43 5.41
CA ALA A 311 -7.03 -1.55 4.60
C ALA A 311 -5.61 -1.93 5.04
N GLU A 312 -5.46 -3.10 5.68
CA GLU A 312 -4.19 -3.61 6.18
C GLU A 312 -3.78 -4.89 5.45
N VAL A 313 -2.79 -4.80 4.56
CA VAL A 313 -2.35 -5.94 3.73
C VAL A 313 -0.86 -6.20 3.90
N ARG A 314 -0.53 -7.50 4.00
CA ARG A 314 0.85 -7.98 4.06
C ARG A 314 1.09 -9.01 2.96
N ASP A 315 1.87 -8.67 1.95
CA ASP A 315 2.38 -9.65 0.99
C ASP A 315 3.58 -10.39 1.58
N ILE A 316 3.51 -11.72 1.57
CA ILE A 316 4.54 -12.62 2.09
C ILE A 316 5.37 -13.29 1.00
N ALA A 317 4.95 -13.19 -0.27
CA ALA A 317 5.63 -13.81 -1.40
C ALA A 317 6.72 -12.90 -2.01
N GLY A 318 6.50 -11.59 -1.95
CA GLY A 318 7.34 -10.56 -2.55
C GLY A 318 7.04 -10.36 -4.04
N GLY A 319 7.28 -9.15 -4.56
CA GLY A 319 7.04 -8.84 -5.98
C GLY A 319 5.60 -8.42 -6.29
N LEU A 320 4.90 -7.87 -5.30
CA LEU A 320 3.51 -7.44 -5.42
C LEU A 320 3.34 -6.26 -6.38
N ARG A 321 2.27 -6.32 -7.18
CA ARG A 321 1.79 -5.21 -7.99
C ARG A 321 0.40 -4.77 -7.56
N ILE A 322 0.23 -3.47 -7.27
CA ILE A 322 -1.08 -2.86 -7.04
C ILE A 322 -1.65 -2.45 -8.40
N SER A 323 -2.83 -2.99 -8.75
CA SER A 323 -3.43 -2.80 -10.07
C SER A 323 -4.96 -2.68 -10.01
N GLU A 324 -5.57 -2.50 -11.18
CA GLU A 324 -7.01 -2.62 -11.34
C GLU A 324 -7.38 -4.09 -11.57
N LEU A 325 -8.27 -4.63 -10.74
CA LEU A 325 -8.75 -6.00 -10.85
C LEU A 325 -10.28 -6.04 -10.72
N GLN A 326 -10.90 -7.02 -11.37
CA GLN A 326 -12.35 -7.24 -11.30
C GLN A 326 -12.68 -8.28 -10.24
N THR A 327 -13.70 -8.02 -9.42
CA THR A 327 -14.24 -9.03 -8.52
C THR A 327 -14.86 -10.17 -9.33
N LEU A 328 -14.63 -11.41 -8.88
CA LEU A 328 -15.26 -12.57 -9.49
C LEU A 328 -16.79 -12.52 -9.31
N LYS A 329 -17.28 -12.03 -8.16
CA LYS A 329 -18.71 -11.78 -7.90
C LYS A 329 -19.10 -10.40 -8.42
N GLY A 330 -20.09 -10.34 -9.32
CA GLY A 330 -20.69 -9.10 -9.81
C GLY A 330 -19.92 -8.38 -10.92
N GLY A 331 -18.64 -8.71 -11.15
CA GLY A 331 -17.80 -8.07 -12.18
C GLY A 331 -17.41 -6.63 -11.87
N ASP A 332 -17.49 -6.22 -10.59
CA ASP A 332 -17.16 -4.87 -10.17
C ASP A 332 -15.65 -4.65 -10.21
N ILE A 333 -15.23 -3.50 -10.73
CA ILE A 333 -13.82 -3.11 -10.79
C ILE A 333 -13.38 -2.57 -9.42
N VAL A 334 -12.28 -3.10 -8.87
CA VAL A 334 -11.52 -2.51 -7.76
C VAL A 334 -10.24 -1.95 -8.35
N THR A 335 -10.00 -0.66 -8.13
CA THR A 335 -8.83 0.04 -8.67
C THR A 335 -7.90 0.38 -7.51
N GLY A 336 -6.73 -0.24 -7.48
CA GLY A 336 -5.69 0.05 -6.51
C GLY A 336 -5.97 -0.46 -5.10
N LEU A 337 -5.48 0.27 -4.09
CA LEU A 337 -5.63 -0.04 -2.67
C LEU A 337 -6.20 1.18 -1.94
N THR A 338 -7.49 1.15 -1.59
CA THR A 338 -8.20 2.32 -1.06
C THR A 338 -8.89 2.05 0.28
N ALA A 339 -8.89 3.03 1.17
CA ALA A 339 -9.61 2.99 2.44
C ALA A 339 -10.10 4.40 2.85
N SER A 340 -11.16 4.49 3.64
CA SER A 340 -11.63 5.79 4.15
C SER A 340 -10.93 6.26 5.42
N GLN A 341 -10.21 5.36 6.10
CA GLN A 341 -9.37 5.64 7.26
C GLN A 341 -7.92 5.39 6.86
N ASP A 342 -7.22 4.41 7.43
CA ASP A 342 -5.81 4.17 7.16
C ASP A 342 -5.58 3.09 6.09
N VAL A 343 -4.49 3.22 5.34
CA VAL A 343 -3.95 2.16 4.48
C VAL A 343 -2.58 1.76 5.01
N SER A 344 -2.36 0.45 5.15
CA SER A 344 -1.11 -0.11 5.65
C SER A 344 -0.70 -1.31 4.80
N LEU A 345 0.29 -1.13 3.94
CA LEU A 345 0.80 -2.14 3.01
C LEU A 345 2.25 -2.53 3.37
N GLU A 346 2.51 -3.82 3.52
CA GLU A 346 3.85 -4.39 3.71
C GLU A 346 4.13 -5.46 2.67
N VAL A 347 5.24 -5.36 1.95
CA VAL A 347 5.74 -6.37 1.00
C VAL A 347 7.03 -6.97 1.54
N VAL A 348 6.98 -8.24 1.93
CA VAL A 348 8.11 -8.97 2.50
C VAL A 348 8.89 -9.66 1.39
N GLY A 349 10.23 -9.52 1.41
CA GLY A 349 11.13 -10.28 0.54
C GLY A 349 11.18 -9.89 -0.94
N GLY A 350 10.53 -8.79 -1.36
CA GLY A 350 10.51 -8.38 -2.76
C GLY A 350 10.20 -6.90 -3.01
N ASP A 351 10.16 -6.56 -4.29
CA ASP A 351 9.81 -5.22 -4.78
C ASP A 351 8.29 -5.00 -4.75
N LEU A 352 7.87 -3.74 -4.71
CA LEU A 352 6.48 -3.31 -4.84
C LEU A 352 6.34 -2.40 -6.07
N VAL A 353 5.35 -2.69 -6.91
CA VAL A 353 5.00 -1.85 -8.05
C VAL A 353 3.59 -1.29 -7.85
N ILE A 354 3.45 0.04 -7.87
CA ILE A 354 2.20 0.74 -7.65
C ILE A 354 1.74 1.34 -8.98
N ASP A 355 0.90 0.62 -9.73
CA ASP A 355 0.37 1.10 -11.02
C ASP A 355 -1.01 1.73 -10.89
N GLU A 356 -1.67 1.54 -9.76
CA GLU A 356 -2.93 2.17 -9.43
C GLU A 356 -2.86 2.84 -8.06
N VAL A 357 -3.77 3.80 -7.86
CA VAL A 357 -3.77 4.67 -6.68
C VAL A 357 -3.81 3.87 -5.38
N VAL A 358 -2.94 4.24 -4.44
CA VAL A 358 -3.00 3.79 -3.04
C VAL A 358 -3.47 4.97 -2.20
N SER A 359 -4.68 4.93 -1.65
CA SER A 359 -5.22 6.09 -0.96
C SER A 359 -5.98 5.79 0.33
N SER A 360 -5.81 6.68 1.30
CA SER A 360 -6.44 6.62 2.62
C SER A 360 -7.10 7.96 2.95
N GLY A 361 -8.04 7.95 3.90
CA GLY A 361 -8.65 9.17 4.43
C GLY A 361 -7.85 9.82 5.56
N THR A 362 -6.78 9.19 6.04
CA THR A 362 -5.89 9.69 7.10
C THR A 362 -4.42 9.36 6.80
N VAL A 363 -3.95 8.15 7.14
CA VAL A 363 -2.54 7.74 7.01
C VAL A 363 -2.38 6.65 5.97
N THR A 364 -1.44 6.83 5.06
CA THR A 364 -1.02 5.80 4.10
C THR A 364 0.42 5.39 4.38
N ALA A 365 0.60 4.16 4.86
CA ALA A 365 1.89 3.55 5.14
C ALA A 365 2.19 2.44 4.12
N VAL A 366 3.31 2.57 3.42
CA VAL A 366 3.77 1.59 2.42
C VAL A 366 5.20 1.18 2.74
N GLN A 367 5.43 -0.11 2.90
CA GLN A 367 6.75 -0.68 3.12
C GLN A 367 7.03 -1.83 2.14
N ALA A 368 8.23 -1.86 1.58
CA ALA A 368 8.76 -2.99 0.83
C ALA A 368 10.20 -3.30 1.25
N ASP A 369 10.53 -4.58 1.42
CA ASP A 369 11.91 -5.01 1.65
C ASP A 369 12.82 -4.75 0.43
N GLY A 370 12.23 -4.75 -0.78
CA GLY A 370 12.88 -4.38 -2.03
C GLY A 370 12.70 -2.91 -2.39
N SER A 371 12.66 -2.63 -3.69
CA SER A 371 12.39 -1.30 -4.26
C SER A 371 10.88 -1.03 -4.37
N ILE A 372 10.51 0.24 -4.41
CA ILE A 372 9.14 0.70 -4.68
C ILE A 372 9.14 1.49 -5.98
N ALA A 373 8.34 1.07 -6.95
CA ALA A 373 8.07 1.84 -8.16
C ALA A 373 6.70 2.51 -8.04
N SER A 374 6.66 3.85 -7.95
CA SER A 374 5.43 4.63 -7.79
C SER A 374 4.94 5.13 -9.15
N ASN A 375 4.28 4.26 -9.91
CA ASN A 375 3.69 4.59 -11.22
C ASN A 375 2.27 5.17 -11.09
N ALA A 376 1.79 5.33 -9.86
CA ALA A 376 0.54 5.98 -9.48
C ALA A 376 0.73 6.74 -8.16
N THR A 377 -0.23 7.60 -7.82
CA THR A 377 -0.21 8.38 -6.58
C THR A 377 -0.45 7.52 -5.35
N VAL A 378 0.37 7.74 -4.32
CA VAL A 378 0.15 7.28 -2.95
C VAL A 378 -0.28 8.47 -2.08
N ALA A 379 -1.49 8.44 -1.55
CA ALA A 379 -2.10 9.59 -0.88
C ALA A 379 -2.67 9.24 0.51
N GLY A 380 -2.43 10.11 1.48
CA GLY A 380 -3.10 10.14 2.79
C GLY A 380 -3.32 11.59 3.19
N THR A 381 -4.46 11.94 3.79
CA THR A 381 -4.72 13.36 4.09
C THR A 381 -3.73 13.93 5.10
N ASP A 382 -3.43 13.14 6.12
CA ASP A 382 -2.61 13.56 7.24
C ASP A 382 -1.16 13.18 6.98
N LYS A 383 -0.92 11.97 6.48
CA LYS A 383 0.44 11.47 6.32
C LYS A 383 0.60 10.41 5.24
N VAL A 384 1.75 10.48 4.57
CA VAL A 384 2.28 9.41 3.72
C VAL A 384 3.64 8.98 4.28
N SER A 385 3.77 7.69 4.62
CA SER A 385 4.99 7.08 5.15
C SER A 385 5.46 5.97 4.23
N VAL A 386 6.62 6.14 3.60
CA VAL A 386 7.13 5.21 2.58
C VAL A 386 8.51 4.69 2.95
N GLU A 387 8.65 3.36 2.96
CA GLU A 387 9.88 2.67 3.33
C GLU A 387 10.26 1.61 2.29
N ALA A 388 11.43 1.74 1.67
CA ALA A 388 11.99 0.75 0.75
C ALA A 388 13.35 0.27 1.24
N GLY A 389 13.62 -1.04 1.18
CA GLY A 389 14.97 -1.55 1.36
C GLY A 389 15.87 -1.29 0.14
N GLY A 390 15.27 -1.08 -1.04
CA GLY A 390 15.89 -0.71 -2.30
C GLY A 390 15.67 0.76 -2.67
N ASN A 391 15.46 1.03 -3.96
CA ASN A 391 15.17 2.37 -4.48
C ASN A 391 13.68 2.71 -4.37
N ILE A 392 13.35 4.00 -4.37
CA ILE A 392 12.00 4.51 -4.61
C ILE A 392 12.07 5.32 -5.92
N THR A 393 11.36 4.88 -6.95
CA THR A 393 11.44 5.48 -8.29
C THR A 393 10.10 6.04 -8.72
N ASP A 394 10.16 7.15 -9.46
CA ASP A 394 9.03 7.68 -10.19
C ASP A 394 8.77 6.81 -11.44
N GLY A 395 7.50 6.60 -11.77
CA GLY A 395 7.08 6.08 -13.06
C GLY A 395 5.76 6.69 -13.54
N LEU A 396 5.41 7.86 -13.02
CA LEU A 396 4.28 8.65 -13.48
C LEU A 396 4.65 9.36 -14.79
N ASP A 397 3.85 9.15 -15.84
CA ASP A 397 4.04 9.87 -17.10
C ASP A 397 3.48 11.30 -16.99
N GLY A 398 4.33 12.28 -16.67
CA GLY A 398 3.98 13.71 -16.73
C GLY A 398 4.49 14.52 -15.52
N GLU A 399 4.56 15.83 -15.68
CA GLU A 399 5.05 16.74 -14.62
C GLU A 399 3.91 17.61 -14.10
N GLY A 400 3.84 17.82 -12.78
CA GLY A 400 3.08 18.89 -12.15
C GLY A 400 1.78 18.49 -11.42
N PRO A 401 0.96 19.49 -11.01
CA PRO A 401 -0.09 19.30 -10.02
C PRO A 401 -1.18 18.32 -10.47
N GLY A 402 -1.41 17.28 -9.68
CA GLY A 402 -2.31 16.16 -9.99
C GLY A 402 -1.62 14.91 -10.52
N ASN A 403 -0.29 14.93 -10.66
CA ASN A 403 0.55 13.78 -11.00
C ASN A 403 1.59 13.51 -9.91
N GLU A 404 1.23 13.71 -8.64
CA GLU A 404 2.17 13.56 -7.53
C GLU A 404 2.39 12.08 -7.20
N ASN A 405 3.64 11.66 -6.96
CA ASN A 405 3.91 10.33 -6.42
C ASN A 405 3.38 10.22 -4.99
N PHE A 406 3.64 11.23 -4.17
CA PHE A 406 3.29 11.22 -2.75
C PHE A 406 2.54 12.49 -2.33
N ARG A 407 1.34 12.32 -1.76
CA ARG A 407 0.48 13.44 -1.34
C ARG A 407 -0.03 13.28 0.08
N GLY A 408 0.30 14.22 0.96
CA GLY A 408 -0.26 14.31 2.32
C GLY A 408 0.31 15.47 3.12
N SER A 409 -0.30 15.83 4.24
CA SER A 409 0.19 16.96 5.06
C SER A 409 1.64 16.73 5.51
N ASP A 410 1.93 15.54 6.05
CA ASP A 410 3.29 15.05 6.32
C ASP A 410 3.71 14.00 5.29
N VAL A 411 4.86 14.17 4.63
CA VAL A 411 5.46 13.14 3.77
C VAL A 411 6.83 12.72 4.33
N VAL A 412 6.96 11.43 4.63
CA VAL A 412 8.22 10.86 5.16
C VAL A 412 8.66 9.67 4.32
N ILE A 413 9.92 9.71 3.87
CA ILE A 413 10.46 8.75 2.92
C ILE A 413 11.79 8.19 3.45
N ARG A 414 11.94 6.87 3.44
CA ARG A 414 13.21 6.18 3.73
C ARG A 414 13.48 5.13 2.66
N ALA A 415 14.63 5.23 2.00
CA ALA A 415 15.12 4.22 1.07
C ALA A 415 16.49 3.68 1.53
N GLY A 416 16.72 2.38 1.34
CA GLY A 416 18.06 1.79 1.42
C GLY A 416 18.91 2.09 0.18
N GLY A 417 18.26 2.45 -0.93
CA GLY A 417 18.85 2.98 -2.16
C GLY A 417 18.49 4.44 -2.40
N ASN A 418 18.29 4.83 -3.66
CA ASN A 418 17.94 6.19 -4.05
C ASN A 418 16.46 6.50 -3.80
N VAL A 419 16.17 7.76 -3.49
CA VAL A 419 14.83 8.36 -3.55
C VAL A 419 14.81 9.23 -4.80
N GLY A 420 14.06 8.81 -5.82
CA GLY A 420 14.11 9.40 -7.16
C GLY A 420 15.42 9.11 -7.90
N SER A 421 15.64 9.81 -9.00
CA SER A 421 16.86 9.74 -9.81
C SER A 421 17.27 11.12 -10.31
N SER A 422 18.50 11.27 -10.83
CA SER A 422 18.98 12.54 -11.39
C SER A 422 18.27 12.97 -12.68
N THR A 423 17.44 12.11 -13.28
CA THR A 423 16.69 12.39 -14.52
C THR A 423 15.19 12.51 -14.29
N GLU A 424 14.69 11.91 -13.22
CA GLU A 424 13.28 11.80 -12.85
C GLU A 424 13.25 11.89 -11.32
N HIS A 425 12.95 13.09 -10.82
CA HIS A 425 12.74 13.35 -9.40
C HIS A 425 11.38 12.77 -8.98
N LEU A 426 11.14 12.59 -7.67
CA LEU A 426 9.80 12.25 -7.22
C LEU A 426 9.00 13.54 -6.96
N ASP A 427 7.80 13.59 -7.53
CA ASP A 427 6.84 14.66 -7.30
C ASP A 427 6.14 14.47 -5.95
N ILE A 428 6.26 15.48 -5.10
CA ILE A 428 5.70 15.53 -3.75
C ILE A 428 4.71 16.67 -3.65
N HIS A 429 3.65 16.46 -2.86
CA HIS A 429 2.82 17.54 -2.35
C HIS A 429 2.62 17.38 -0.85
N SER A 430 3.29 18.25 -0.09
CA SER A 430 3.34 18.19 1.36
C SER A 430 3.39 19.56 2.04
N ASP A 431 2.90 19.64 3.29
CA ASP A 431 3.19 20.78 4.16
C ASP A 431 4.56 20.61 4.83
N ARG A 432 4.94 19.37 5.14
CA ARG A 432 6.16 19.00 5.85
C ARG A 432 6.80 17.76 5.23
N LEU A 433 8.12 17.81 5.05
CA LEU A 433 8.88 16.77 4.36
C LEU A 433 10.10 16.29 5.19
N ALA A 434 10.32 14.98 5.21
CA ALA A 434 11.56 14.38 5.69
C ALA A 434 11.94 13.18 4.80
N ALA A 435 13.21 13.09 4.39
CA ALA A 435 13.65 12.04 3.47
C ALA A 435 15.07 11.56 3.75
N THR A 436 15.30 10.26 3.55
CA THR A 436 16.65 9.68 3.61
C THR A 436 16.88 8.60 2.55
N GLY A 437 18.09 8.56 2.00
CA GLY A 437 18.50 7.56 1.01
C GLY A 437 19.99 7.65 0.62
N ASP A 438 20.39 6.91 -0.41
CA ASP A 438 21.71 7.02 -1.02
C ASP A 438 21.87 8.35 -1.76
N ASN A 439 20.85 8.69 -2.55
CA ASN A 439 20.60 10.02 -3.12
C ASN A 439 19.14 10.38 -2.89
N VAL A 440 18.82 11.67 -2.79
CA VAL A 440 17.44 12.16 -2.64
C VAL A 440 17.17 13.22 -3.69
N TYR A 441 16.22 12.95 -4.58
CA TYR A 441 15.79 13.81 -5.69
C TYR A 441 14.28 14.02 -5.60
N LEU A 442 13.84 15.20 -5.16
CA LEU A 442 12.44 15.50 -4.87
C LEU A 442 12.04 16.88 -5.42
N ASP A 443 10.85 16.93 -6.02
CA ASP A 443 10.24 18.16 -6.51
C ASP A 443 8.91 18.39 -5.79
N GLU A 444 8.78 19.53 -5.10
CA GLU A 444 7.52 19.97 -4.49
C GLU A 444 6.72 20.74 -5.55
N VAL A 445 5.58 20.16 -5.95
CA VAL A 445 4.77 20.66 -7.07
C VAL A 445 3.69 21.66 -6.62
N ARG A 446 3.45 21.80 -5.30
CA ARG A 446 2.48 22.73 -4.73
C ARG A 446 2.92 23.31 -3.39
N GLY A 447 3.54 24.48 -3.45
CA GLY A 447 3.77 25.34 -2.30
C GLY A 447 5.18 25.26 -1.75
N ASP A 448 5.27 25.35 -0.42
CA ASP A 448 6.55 25.46 0.30
C ASP A 448 7.05 24.09 0.73
N MET A 449 8.36 23.84 0.57
CA MET A 449 9.02 22.65 1.08
C MET A 449 9.56 22.93 2.48
N ASN A 450 8.79 22.58 3.51
CA ASN A 450 9.20 22.76 4.91
C ASN A 450 9.86 21.49 5.46
N ILE A 451 11.17 21.56 5.70
CA ILE A 451 11.95 20.41 6.15
C ILE A 451 11.69 20.12 7.63
N ALA A 452 11.35 18.86 7.92
CA ALA A 452 10.73 18.45 9.18
C ALA A 452 11.39 17.22 9.82
N GLU A 453 10.99 16.95 11.07
CA GLU A 453 11.22 15.69 11.76
C GLU A 453 9.90 14.93 11.81
N LEU A 454 9.89 13.72 11.22
CA LEU A 454 8.70 12.90 11.03
C LEU A 454 8.97 11.46 11.46
N ASN A 455 7.99 10.84 12.15
CA ASN A 455 8.05 9.43 12.49
C ASN A 455 7.74 8.55 11.27
N LEU A 456 8.26 7.34 11.22
CA LEU A 456 7.79 6.31 10.28
C LEU A 456 6.70 5.46 10.92
N GLU A 457 5.75 5.01 10.10
CA GLU A 457 4.60 4.22 10.59
C GLU A 457 4.91 2.74 10.78
N ARG A 458 5.71 2.09 9.89
CA ARG A 458 5.94 0.63 9.95
C ARG A 458 7.32 0.22 10.46
N GLY A 459 8.40 0.64 9.82
CA GLY A 459 9.78 0.30 10.21
C GLY A 459 10.22 0.99 11.50
N GLY A 460 9.43 1.96 11.96
CA GLY A 460 9.66 2.71 13.17
C GLY A 460 10.86 3.66 13.09
N GLY A 461 10.96 4.50 14.11
CA GLY A 461 11.99 5.53 14.21
C GLY A 461 11.59 6.82 13.52
N ILE A 462 12.57 7.73 13.43
CA ILE A 462 12.39 9.11 13.02
C ILE A 462 13.29 9.39 11.83
N VAL A 463 12.80 10.18 10.87
CA VAL A 463 13.59 10.84 9.85
C VAL A 463 13.58 12.33 10.18
N ALA A 464 14.76 12.92 10.36
CA ALA A 464 14.92 14.32 10.76
C ALA A 464 15.73 15.04 9.69
N GLY A 465 15.05 15.84 8.87
CA GLY A 465 15.66 16.55 7.76
C GLY A 465 15.65 15.78 6.43
N VAL A 466 16.52 16.22 5.51
CA VAL A 466 16.78 15.53 4.24
C VAL A 466 18.24 15.13 4.19
N ILE A 467 18.50 13.82 4.29
CA ILE A 467 19.86 13.30 4.45
C ILE A 467 20.13 12.24 3.38
N ALA A 468 21.17 12.46 2.58
CA ALA A 468 21.62 11.49 1.60
C ALA A 468 23.07 11.04 1.86
N ALA A 469 23.38 9.80 1.50
CA ALA A 469 24.77 9.32 1.53
C ALA A 469 25.64 9.97 0.45
N LYS A 470 25.08 10.51 -0.63
CA LYS A 470 25.84 11.06 -1.77
C LYS A 470 25.31 12.42 -2.19
N GLU A 471 24.07 12.50 -2.67
CA GLU A 471 23.53 13.72 -3.28
C GLU A 471 22.11 14.03 -2.80
N VAL A 472 21.82 15.32 -2.62
CA VAL A 472 20.46 15.84 -2.43
C VAL A 472 20.18 16.83 -3.56
N ALA A 473 19.03 16.70 -4.22
CA ALA A 473 18.45 17.71 -5.09
C ALA A 473 17.00 17.94 -4.68
N LEU A 474 16.67 19.19 -4.35
CA LEU A 474 15.33 19.61 -3.98
C LEU A 474 14.90 20.78 -4.87
N THR A 475 13.72 20.67 -5.45
CA THR A 475 13.09 21.77 -6.19
C THR A 475 11.76 22.13 -5.52
N ALA A 476 11.52 23.42 -5.31
CA ALA A 476 10.21 23.96 -4.97
C ALA A 476 9.77 24.89 -6.10
N ASP A 477 8.95 24.36 -7.01
CA ASP A 477 8.63 25.00 -8.29
C ASP A 477 7.83 26.30 -8.11
N ASP A 478 6.97 26.36 -7.11
CA ASP A 478 6.10 27.51 -6.88
C ASP A 478 6.08 28.05 -5.45
N GLY A 479 7.08 27.72 -4.62
CA GLY A 479 7.18 28.24 -3.25
C GLY A 479 8.61 28.37 -2.71
N THR A 480 8.71 28.35 -1.39
CA THR A 480 9.90 28.54 -0.55
C THR A 480 10.47 27.19 -0.13
N ILE A 481 11.80 27.10 0.06
CA ILE A 481 12.40 25.99 0.81
C ILE A 481 12.77 26.49 2.21
N ASP A 482 12.18 25.91 3.26
CA ASP A 482 12.49 26.22 4.66
C ASP A 482 13.31 25.08 5.28
N THR A 483 14.55 25.40 5.65
CA THR A 483 15.51 24.43 6.21
C THR A 483 15.60 24.51 7.72
N SER A 484 14.44 24.48 8.39
CA SER A 484 14.30 24.34 9.84
C SER A 484 15.13 23.17 10.41
N LEU A 485 15.32 22.11 9.61
CA LEU A 485 16.18 20.98 9.91
C LEU A 485 17.25 20.78 8.82
N ARG A 486 18.28 20.02 9.20
CA ARG A 486 19.49 19.84 8.40
C ARG A 486 19.20 19.20 7.03
N ILE A 487 19.86 19.75 6.00
CA ILE A 487 20.04 19.09 4.72
C ILE A 487 21.50 18.67 4.60
N GLN A 488 21.76 17.38 4.37
CA GLN A 488 23.11 16.84 4.35
C GLN A 488 23.31 15.83 3.21
N ALA A 489 24.45 15.93 2.52
CA ALA A 489 24.88 14.97 1.51
C ALA A 489 26.41 14.84 1.50
N GLU A 490 27.02 13.70 1.17
CA GLU A 490 28.49 13.65 1.14
C GLU A 490 29.10 14.48 0.00
N LYS A 491 28.48 14.51 -1.18
CA LYS A 491 29.07 15.10 -2.39
C LYS A 491 28.42 16.40 -2.82
N GLN A 492 27.09 16.41 -2.94
CA GLN A 492 26.40 17.54 -3.55
C GLN A 492 25.04 17.81 -2.94
N ILE A 493 24.74 19.09 -2.70
CA ILE A 493 23.40 19.58 -2.45
C ILE A 493 23.02 20.56 -3.57
N THR A 494 21.87 20.35 -4.20
CA THR A 494 21.26 21.27 -5.16
C THR A 494 19.91 21.70 -4.62
N LEU A 495 19.71 23.01 -4.44
CA LEU A 495 18.42 23.58 -4.05
C LEU A 495 17.95 24.55 -5.14
N GLN A 496 16.71 24.38 -5.58
CA GLN A 496 16.06 25.28 -6.54
C GLN A 496 14.72 25.72 -5.97
N THR A 497 14.46 27.02 -5.91
CA THR A 497 13.19 27.54 -5.40
C THR A 497 12.78 28.78 -6.16
N ARG A 498 11.47 28.98 -6.32
CA ARG A 498 10.95 30.20 -6.94
C ARG A 498 11.05 31.39 -6.00
N ASP A 499 10.51 31.28 -4.79
CA ASP A 499 10.37 32.41 -3.87
C ASP A 499 11.63 32.62 -3.04
N THR A 500 11.72 32.06 -1.84
CA THR A 500 12.82 32.31 -0.92
C THR A 500 13.45 31.00 -0.47
N LEU A 501 14.76 30.99 -0.25
CA LEU A 501 15.41 29.96 0.55
C LEU A 501 15.60 30.50 1.97
N VAL A 502 15.02 29.82 2.96
CA VAL A 502 15.18 30.14 4.38
C VAL A 502 16.14 29.15 5.03
N ILE A 503 17.21 29.67 5.65
CA ILE A 503 18.24 28.88 6.32
C ILE A 503 18.16 29.04 7.84
N GLU A 504 17.69 27.98 8.49
CA GLU A 504 17.60 27.87 9.96
C GLU A 504 18.53 26.79 10.52
N SER A 505 18.88 25.78 9.69
CA SER A 505 19.89 24.76 9.96
C SER A 505 20.94 24.70 8.84
N PRO A 506 22.17 24.23 9.12
CA PRO A 506 23.24 24.18 8.12
C PRO A 506 22.91 23.28 6.92
N LEU A 507 23.28 23.76 5.73
CA LEU A 507 23.45 22.96 4.52
C LEU A 507 24.88 22.42 4.50
N ALA A 508 25.04 21.09 4.54
CA ALA A 508 26.37 20.51 4.77
C ALA A 508 26.73 19.40 3.78
N THR A 509 27.95 19.49 3.24
CA THR A 509 28.60 18.38 2.53
C THR A 509 30.01 18.07 3.06
N ASN A 510 30.70 17.10 2.47
CA ASN A 510 32.11 16.90 2.77
C ASN A 510 32.95 18.12 2.33
N PRO A 511 34.16 18.30 2.86
CA PRO A 511 35.03 19.42 2.49
C PRO A 511 35.44 19.46 1.00
N ASP A 512 35.26 18.38 0.24
CA ASP A 512 35.47 18.33 -1.21
C ASP A 512 34.15 18.38 -2.01
N GLY A 513 33.03 18.51 -1.31
CA GLY A 513 31.69 18.58 -1.88
C GLY A 513 31.31 19.95 -2.44
N LYS A 514 30.07 20.03 -2.92
CA LYS A 514 29.53 21.23 -3.58
C LYS A 514 28.09 21.51 -3.16
N ILE A 515 27.79 22.78 -2.89
CA ILE A 515 26.42 23.25 -2.69
C ILE A 515 26.07 24.23 -3.83
N SER A 516 24.93 23.99 -4.49
CA SER A 516 24.42 24.81 -5.59
C SER A 516 23.01 25.27 -5.26
N ILE A 517 22.80 26.58 -5.21
CA ILE A 517 21.51 27.18 -4.83
C ILE A 517 21.08 28.16 -5.91
N GLU A 518 19.86 27.98 -6.41
CA GLU A 518 19.20 28.93 -7.30
C GLU A 518 17.83 29.34 -6.78
N VAL A 519 17.68 30.64 -6.54
CA VAL A 519 16.42 31.28 -6.17
C VAL A 519 16.00 32.21 -7.31
N THR A 520 14.90 31.90 -7.99
CA THR A 520 14.60 32.56 -9.27
C THR A 520 13.86 33.89 -9.15
N GLN A 521 13.09 34.12 -8.08
CA GLN A 521 12.32 35.36 -7.87
C GLN A 521 12.64 36.09 -6.57
N GLY A 522 12.88 35.41 -5.46
CA GLY A 522 13.23 36.03 -4.17
C GLY A 522 14.71 35.87 -3.78
N GLY A 523 14.95 35.75 -2.47
CA GLY A 523 16.26 35.85 -1.84
C GLY A 523 16.71 34.60 -1.08
N ILE A 524 17.90 34.68 -0.48
CA ILE A 524 18.42 33.68 0.47
C ILE A 524 18.49 34.35 1.84
N GLU A 525 17.74 33.84 2.81
CA GLU A 525 17.64 34.40 4.16
C GLU A 525 18.32 33.48 5.18
N SER A 526 19.22 34.02 5.99
CA SER A 526 19.68 33.34 7.22
C SER A 526 18.83 33.81 8.40
N ARG A 527 18.37 32.87 9.22
CA ARG A 527 17.57 33.12 10.44
C ARG A 527 18.24 32.63 11.71
N ASN A 528 19.47 32.14 11.59
CA ASN A 528 20.25 31.66 12.71
C ASN A 528 21.61 32.40 12.77
N ALA A 529 22.34 32.23 13.87
CA ALA A 529 23.66 32.85 14.05
C ALA A 529 24.83 31.89 13.78
N GLY A 530 24.53 30.64 13.45
CA GLY A 530 25.50 29.60 13.15
C GLY A 530 25.96 29.63 11.69
N THR A 531 26.78 28.65 11.31
CA THR A 531 27.18 28.46 9.91
C THR A 531 26.00 27.95 9.10
N ASP A 532 25.64 28.64 8.03
CA ASP A 532 24.54 28.28 7.15
C ASP A 532 24.98 27.29 6.06
N ILE A 533 26.21 27.42 5.55
CA ILE A 533 26.72 26.63 4.43
C ILE A 533 28.11 26.07 4.77
N GLU A 534 28.23 24.74 4.81
CA GLU A 534 29.46 23.99 5.12
C GLU A 534 29.80 23.06 3.95
N THR A 535 30.81 23.39 3.14
CA THR A 535 31.16 22.63 1.92
C THR A 535 32.53 23.04 1.39
N GLY A 536 33.11 22.27 0.48
CA GLY A 536 34.30 22.72 -0.26
C GLY A 536 34.01 23.89 -1.18
N SER A 537 32.92 23.82 -1.94
CA SER A 537 32.53 24.87 -2.90
C SER A 537 31.04 25.21 -2.84
N ALA A 538 30.72 26.50 -2.89
CA ALA A 538 29.34 26.99 -2.92
C ALA A 538 29.08 27.87 -4.16
N VAL A 539 27.94 27.65 -4.82
CA VAL A 539 27.45 28.49 -5.92
C VAL A 539 26.05 28.97 -5.55
N LEU A 540 25.89 30.27 -5.34
CA LEU A 540 24.65 30.88 -4.86
C LEU A 540 24.13 31.87 -5.90
N LYS A 541 22.86 31.77 -6.27
CA LYS A 541 22.21 32.73 -7.15
C LYS A 541 20.83 33.07 -6.63
N ALA A 542 20.53 34.35 -6.56
CA ALA A 542 19.22 34.86 -6.18
C ALA A 542 18.81 36.06 -7.05
N SER A 543 17.51 36.28 -7.18
CA SER A 543 16.98 37.50 -7.79
C SER A 543 17.06 38.67 -6.81
N GLU A 544 16.68 38.46 -5.56
CA GLU A 544 16.79 39.43 -4.46
C GLU A 544 18.06 39.20 -3.64
N SER A 545 18.12 39.79 -2.43
CA SER A 545 19.30 39.77 -1.60
C SER A 545 19.70 38.37 -1.15
N ILE A 546 21.02 38.15 -1.01
CA ILE A 546 21.61 36.98 -0.37
C ILE A 546 22.11 37.43 0.99
N GLY A 547 21.41 37.05 2.05
CA GLY A 547 21.61 37.55 3.40
C GLY A 547 21.20 39.01 3.58
N SER A 548 21.23 39.46 4.83
CA SER A 548 21.01 40.84 5.22
C SER A 548 22.18 41.35 6.06
N ALA A 549 22.24 42.66 6.32
CA ALA A 549 23.28 43.23 7.19
C ALA A 549 23.18 42.72 8.64
N GLU A 550 21.97 42.45 9.14
CA GLU A 550 21.75 41.94 10.50
C GLU A 550 21.96 40.42 10.57
N ASN A 551 21.54 39.71 9.53
CA ASN A 551 21.65 38.26 9.39
C ASN A 551 22.31 37.93 8.05
N PRO A 552 23.65 38.04 7.96
CA PRO A 552 24.38 37.63 6.76
C PRO A 552 24.36 36.10 6.65
N VAL A 553 24.50 35.59 5.41
CA VAL A 553 24.69 34.16 5.20
C VAL A 553 26.10 33.80 5.66
N ARG A 554 26.21 32.89 6.62
CA ARG A 554 27.47 32.45 7.20
C ARG A 554 27.98 31.21 6.50
N THR A 555 29.21 31.25 6.02
CA THR A 555 29.80 30.18 5.23
C THR A 555 31.09 29.67 5.87
N SER A 556 31.38 28.40 5.58
CA SER A 556 32.67 27.74 5.81
C SER A 556 33.05 27.01 4.52
N VAL A 557 33.57 27.76 3.54
CA VAL A 557 33.87 27.22 2.20
C VAL A 557 35.25 27.64 1.67
N ASP A 558 35.87 26.78 0.86
CA ASP A 558 37.13 27.11 0.18
C ASP A 558 36.90 27.97 -1.08
N MET A 559 35.74 27.79 -1.74
CA MET A 559 35.37 28.49 -2.96
C MET A 559 33.91 28.97 -2.91
N LEU A 560 33.69 30.22 -3.31
CA LEU A 560 32.37 30.81 -3.45
C LEU A 560 32.19 31.50 -4.81
N ALA A 561 31.07 31.19 -5.46
CA ALA A 561 30.50 31.98 -6.54
C ALA A 561 29.13 32.46 -6.07
N VAL A 562 28.86 33.76 -6.13
CA VAL A 562 27.64 34.35 -5.56
C VAL A 562 27.09 35.46 -6.44
N GLN A 563 25.79 35.42 -6.73
CA GLN A 563 25.12 36.43 -7.54
C GLN A 563 23.74 36.79 -6.98
N SER A 564 23.56 38.05 -6.61
CA SER A 564 22.24 38.67 -6.46
C SER A 564 21.96 39.60 -7.65
N THR A 565 20.82 39.41 -8.33
CA THR A 565 20.50 40.18 -9.54
C THR A 565 20.06 41.62 -9.22
N ASN A 566 19.19 41.79 -8.23
CA ASN A 566 18.58 43.08 -7.87
C ASN A 566 18.88 43.51 -6.43
N GLY A 567 19.42 42.61 -5.60
CA GLY A 567 19.66 42.83 -4.17
C GLY A 567 21.13 42.97 -3.82
N SER A 568 21.38 42.98 -2.51
CA SER A 568 22.74 42.98 -1.94
C SER A 568 23.20 41.55 -1.64
N VAL A 569 24.51 41.35 -1.60
CA VAL A 569 25.16 40.14 -1.10
C VAL A 569 25.76 40.45 0.26
N ASN A 570 25.42 39.67 1.29
CA ASN A 570 25.89 39.82 2.66
C ASN A 570 26.40 38.47 3.18
N ILE A 571 27.71 38.27 3.15
CA ILE A 571 28.38 37.01 3.50
C ILE A 571 29.34 37.23 4.68
N VAL A 572 29.37 36.27 5.59
CA VAL A 572 30.42 36.12 6.59
C VAL A 572 31.06 34.76 6.38
N GLU A 573 32.38 34.72 6.16
CA GLU A 573 33.13 33.49 5.95
C GLU A 573 34.18 33.32 7.06
N SER A 574 34.30 32.09 7.57
CA SER A 574 35.11 31.77 8.76
C SER A 574 36.58 31.43 8.44
N ASN A 575 36.86 30.92 7.24
CA ASN A 575 38.18 30.45 6.79
C ASN A 575 38.65 31.19 5.53
N GLY A 576 39.83 30.85 4.97
CA GLY A 576 40.30 31.47 3.73
C GLY A 576 39.36 31.18 2.56
N LEU A 577 39.16 32.15 1.67
CA LEU A 577 38.12 32.11 0.65
C LEU A 577 38.63 32.43 -0.74
N LYS A 578 38.19 31.64 -1.73
CA LYS A 578 38.40 31.92 -3.16
C LYS A 578 37.10 32.33 -3.83
N ILE A 579 37.02 33.56 -4.31
CA ILE A 579 35.91 34.00 -5.16
C ILE A 579 36.24 33.64 -6.61
N LYS A 580 35.51 32.68 -7.19
CA LYS A 580 35.76 32.19 -8.56
C LYS A 580 34.45 31.92 -9.31
N PRO A 581 34.46 31.87 -10.64
CA PRO A 581 33.30 31.43 -11.40
C PRO A 581 32.85 30.02 -11.01
N GLY A 582 31.56 29.83 -10.83
CA GLY A 582 30.93 28.57 -10.48
C GLY A 582 29.80 28.23 -11.46
N VAL A 583 29.48 26.94 -11.59
CA VAL A 583 28.40 26.46 -12.47
C VAL A 583 27.27 25.92 -11.62
N LEU A 584 26.05 26.38 -11.83
CA LEU A 584 24.82 25.85 -11.22
C LEU A 584 24.45 24.49 -11.84
N SER A 585 23.58 23.75 -11.19
CA SER A 585 23.14 22.43 -11.69
C SER A 585 22.42 22.49 -13.05
N ASN A 586 21.77 23.62 -13.37
CA ASN A 586 21.18 23.86 -14.71
C ASN A 586 22.21 24.28 -15.78
N GLY A 587 23.51 24.29 -15.46
CA GLY A 587 24.59 24.67 -16.37
C GLY A 587 24.84 26.18 -16.47
N ALA A 588 24.05 27.03 -15.82
CA ALA A 588 24.30 28.47 -15.79
C ALA A 588 25.59 28.80 -15.02
N THR A 589 26.37 29.76 -15.51
CA THR A 589 27.62 30.20 -14.86
C THR A 589 27.35 31.45 -14.02
N VAL A 590 27.85 31.43 -12.78
CA VAL A 590 27.96 32.58 -11.88
C VAL A 590 29.42 33.04 -11.93
N GLU A 591 29.66 34.23 -12.45
CA GLU A 591 31.00 34.74 -12.87
C GLU A 591 31.93 35.19 -11.71
N GLY A 592 31.67 34.79 -10.47
CA GLY A 592 32.39 35.26 -9.27
C GLY A 592 31.43 35.91 -8.27
N GLY A 593 31.74 37.13 -7.80
CA GLY A 593 30.89 37.89 -6.88
C GLY A 593 30.07 38.97 -7.60
N ARG A 594 28.75 38.91 -7.57
CA ARG A 594 27.87 39.91 -8.20
C ARG A 594 26.72 40.33 -7.31
N ALA A 595 26.50 41.64 -7.19
CA ALA A 595 25.35 42.20 -6.49
C ALA A 595 24.68 43.32 -7.31
N GLY A 596 23.35 43.32 -7.37
CA GLY A 596 22.57 44.40 -7.97
C GLY A 596 22.66 45.71 -7.17
N GLN A 597 22.92 45.61 -5.85
CA GLN A 597 23.12 46.73 -4.94
C GLN A 597 24.53 46.65 -4.31
N ASP A 598 24.64 46.24 -3.05
CA ASP A 598 25.92 46.23 -2.31
C ASP A 598 26.50 44.80 -2.23
N PHE A 599 27.83 44.70 -2.26
CA PHE A 599 28.54 43.45 -2.00
C PHE A 599 29.31 43.56 -0.68
N ASN A 600 28.83 42.91 0.37
CA ASN A 600 29.39 42.91 1.71
C ASN A 600 29.94 41.52 2.04
N LEU A 601 31.25 41.44 2.27
CA LEU A 601 31.94 40.21 2.67
C LEU A 601 32.82 40.47 3.89
N THR A 602 32.61 39.69 4.95
CA THR A 602 33.51 39.63 6.09
C THR A 602 34.20 38.28 6.12
N LEU A 603 35.52 38.27 6.10
CA LEU A 603 36.38 37.10 6.26
C LEU A 603 37.00 37.14 7.66
N GLU A 604 36.79 36.13 8.47
CA GLU A 604 37.28 36.10 9.86
C GLU A 604 38.76 35.65 9.93
N ASN A 605 39.14 34.65 9.13
CA ASN A 605 40.49 34.08 9.12
C ASN A 605 40.91 33.64 7.71
N GLY A 606 42.21 33.66 7.43
CA GLY A 606 42.76 33.22 6.15
C GLY A 606 42.68 34.29 5.06
N ASP A 607 43.27 33.99 3.91
CA ASP A 607 43.40 34.93 2.80
C ASP A 607 42.13 34.97 1.94
N LEU A 608 41.82 36.14 1.40
CA LEU A 608 40.80 36.35 0.38
C LEU A 608 41.48 36.37 -1.00
N GLU A 609 41.25 35.33 -1.81
CA GLU A 609 41.68 35.26 -3.20
C GLU A 609 40.55 35.73 -4.14
N LEU A 610 40.81 36.80 -4.89
CA LEU A 610 39.81 37.44 -5.74
C LEU A 610 39.94 37.04 -7.22
N ALA A 611 38.80 36.70 -7.84
CA ALA A 611 38.61 36.84 -9.28
C ALA A 611 37.97 38.21 -9.58
N ASN A 612 36.66 38.24 -9.88
CA ASN A 612 35.90 39.46 -10.17
C ASN A 612 34.76 39.66 -9.17
N ILE A 613 34.66 40.86 -8.58
CA ILE A 613 33.52 41.33 -7.81
C ILE A 613 32.89 42.52 -8.54
N THR A 614 31.57 42.51 -8.72
CA THR A 614 30.82 43.62 -9.29
C THR A 614 29.62 43.96 -8.42
N ALA A 615 29.45 45.24 -8.09
CA ALA A 615 28.31 45.74 -7.32
C ALA A 615 27.70 46.99 -7.96
N GLY A 616 26.36 47.09 -7.96
CA GLY A 616 25.65 48.27 -8.45
C GLY A 616 25.91 49.54 -7.63
N ASN A 617 26.20 49.39 -6.34
CA ASN A 617 26.49 50.47 -5.39
C ASN A 617 27.87 50.28 -4.77
N ASP A 618 27.98 49.67 -3.59
CA ASP A 618 29.24 49.56 -2.85
C ASP A 618 29.81 48.14 -2.82
N VAL A 619 31.14 48.04 -2.75
CA VAL A 619 31.85 46.81 -2.38
C VAL A 619 32.54 47.04 -1.05
N ASN A 620 32.16 46.26 -0.03
CA ASN A 620 32.71 46.31 1.32
C ASN A 620 33.35 44.96 1.66
N LEU A 621 34.68 44.91 1.72
CA LEU A 621 35.45 43.71 2.06
C LEU A 621 36.16 43.93 3.39
N THR A 622 35.92 43.07 4.37
CA THR A 622 36.65 43.07 5.64
C THR A 622 37.34 41.73 5.82
N VAL A 623 38.68 41.73 5.87
CA VAL A 623 39.50 40.54 6.17
C VAL A 623 40.15 40.74 7.53
N SER A 624 39.60 40.08 8.55
CA SER A 624 40.00 40.30 9.94
C SER A 624 41.41 39.77 10.21
N ASN A 625 41.74 38.58 9.70
CA ASN A 625 43.03 37.91 9.90
C ASN A 625 43.52 37.20 8.62
N GLY A 626 44.08 37.95 7.68
CA GLY A 626 44.66 37.43 6.44
C GLY A 626 44.84 38.52 5.40
N ASP A 627 45.34 38.13 4.23
CA ASP A 627 45.62 39.05 3.14
C ASP A 627 44.48 39.09 2.11
N VAL A 628 44.39 40.18 1.35
CA VAL A 628 43.57 40.27 0.13
C VAL A 628 44.49 40.14 -1.07
N VAL A 629 44.30 39.08 -1.85
CA VAL A 629 45.21 38.61 -2.90
C VAL A 629 44.51 38.60 -4.26
N ASP A 630 45.17 39.16 -5.28
CA ASP A 630 44.80 38.93 -6.67
C ASP A 630 45.38 37.59 -7.16
N CYS A 631 44.53 36.71 -7.69
CA CYS A 631 44.92 35.37 -8.10
C CYS A 631 44.55 35.01 -9.54
N ASN A 632 43.92 35.93 -10.31
CA ASN A 632 43.41 35.61 -11.65
C ASN A 632 44.29 36.12 -12.80
N GLY A 633 45.20 37.07 -12.56
CA GLY A 633 46.04 37.66 -13.61
C GLY A 633 45.26 38.44 -14.67
N ASP A 634 43.99 38.77 -14.41
CA ASP A 634 43.06 39.44 -15.32
C ASP A 634 43.00 40.97 -15.11
N GLU A 635 42.28 41.67 -15.99
CA GLU A 635 42.33 43.13 -16.11
C GLU A 635 41.43 43.94 -15.14
N SER A 636 40.63 43.34 -14.25
CA SER A 636 39.80 44.06 -13.26
C SER A 636 39.27 43.14 -12.14
N ASN A 637 39.64 43.35 -10.88
CA ASN A 637 39.21 42.47 -9.77
C ASN A 637 37.95 42.96 -9.05
N ILE A 638 37.74 44.27 -8.93
CA ILE A 638 36.60 44.86 -8.22
C ILE A 638 36.02 46.04 -9.02
N ASP A 639 34.71 46.03 -9.25
CA ASP A 639 33.96 47.09 -9.95
C ASP A 639 32.71 47.49 -9.14
N ALA A 640 32.68 48.72 -8.64
CA ALA A 640 31.58 49.25 -7.85
C ALA A 640 30.99 50.52 -8.46
N GLY A 641 29.65 50.60 -8.52
CA GLY A 641 28.96 51.79 -9.04
C GLY A 641 29.18 53.06 -8.18
N ARG A 642 29.54 52.90 -6.89
CA ARG A 642 29.78 53.98 -5.94
C ARG A 642 31.09 53.80 -5.17
N ASN A 643 31.13 53.08 -4.05
CA ASN A 643 32.34 53.00 -3.22
C ASN A 643 32.99 51.62 -3.21
N VAL A 644 34.30 51.60 -2.97
CA VAL A 644 35.05 50.38 -2.64
C VAL A 644 35.75 50.59 -1.30
N ASP A 645 35.36 49.84 -0.29
CA ASP A 645 35.97 49.85 1.04
C ASP A 645 36.59 48.46 1.32
N ILE A 646 37.91 48.40 1.46
CA ILE A 646 38.67 47.19 1.78
C ILE A 646 39.38 47.39 3.11
N SER A 647 39.16 46.50 4.07
CA SER A 647 39.78 46.55 5.39
C SER A 647 40.47 45.23 5.71
N ALA A 648 41.80 45.22 5.79
CA ALA A 648 42.63 44.10 6.18
C ALA A 648 43.61 44.52 7.30
N PRO A 649 43.13 44.92 8.50
CA PRO A 649 43.95 45.58 9.52
C PRO A 649 45.13 44.73 10.01
N ASN A 650 45.00 43.40 9.98
CA ASN A 650 46.05 42.47 10.39
C ASN A 650 46.81 41.83 9.21
N GLY A 651 46.49 42.21 7.97
CA GLY A 651 47.11 41.69 6.75
C GLY A 651 47.39 42.79 5.74
N TYR A 652 47.60 42.38 4.50
CA TYR A 652 47.97 43.25 3.39
C TYR A 652 46.95 43.18 2.25
N VAL A 653 46.83 44.26 1.50
CA VAL A 653 45.97 44.33 0.31
C VAL A 653 46.83 44.40 -0.95
N GLY A 654 46.61 43.47 -1.88
CA GLY A 654 47.34 43.40 -3.15
C GLY A 654 48.74 42.79 -3.02
N VAL A 655 48.89 41.74 -2.21
CA VAL A 655 50.15 40.96 -2.12
C VAL A 655 50.25 39.93 -3.23
N ASN A 656 51.48 39.58 -3.60
CA ASN A 656 51.86 38.76 -4.78
C ASN A 656 51.82 39.54 -6.11
N GLN A 657 52.50 39.01 -7.13
CA GLN A 657 53.09 39.77 -8.26
C GLN A 657 52.12 40.52 -9.19
N ASP A 658 50.81 40.39 -9.00
CA ASP A 658 49.75 41.00 -9.81
C ASP A 658 49.01 42.09 -9.02
N ALA A 659 48.69 43.18 -9.70
CA ALA A 659 48.11 44.37 -9.06
C ALA A 659 46.61 44.20 -8.87
N LEU A 660 46.11 44.41 -7.65
CA LEU A 660 44.68 44.44 -7.41
C LEU A 660 44.06 45.62 -8.15
N LYS A 661 43.10 45.35 -9.03
CA LYS A 661 42.47 46.38 -9.86
C LYS A 661 41.11 46.78 -9.35
N LEU A 662 40.95 48.07 -9.05
CA LEU A 662 39.74 48.64 -8.46
C LEU A 662 39.12 49.68 -9.40
N ASN A 663 37.82 49.57 -9.63
CA ASN A 663 36.99 50.58 -10.28
C ASN A 663 35.86 51.00 -9.33
N ALA A 664 35.69 52.31 -9.13
CA ALA A 664 34.67 52.89 -8.26
C ALA A 664 34.10 54.17 -8.88
N GLY A 665 32.78 54.36 -8.82
CA GLY A 665 32.14 55.60 -9.26
C GLY A 665 32.30 56.79 -8.29
N GLY A 666 32.78 56.54 -7.06
CA GLY A 666 32.87 57.48 -5.96
C GLY A 666 34.19 57.37 -5.20
N LYS A 667 34.17 56.79 -3.99
CA LYS A 667 35.32 56.73 -3.07
C LYS A 667 35.97 55.34 -3.02
N VAL A 668 37.29 55.30 -2.91
CA VAL A 668 38.04 54.08 -2.55
C VAL A 668 38.70 54.27 -1.17
N THR A 669 38.41 53.38 -0.22
CA THR A 669 39.09 53.31 1.09
C THR A 669 39.82 51.98 1.22
N ILE A 670 41.10 52.03 1.63
CA ILE A 670 41.87 50.83 1.96
C ILE A 670 42.45 51.00 3.38
N VAL A 671 42.16 50.04 4.25
CA VAL A 671 42.77 49.89 5.58
C VAL A 671 43.63 48.64 5.58
N GLN A 672 44.89 48.73 5.98
CA GLN A 672 45.80 47.57 6.04
C GLN A 672 46.84 47.70 7.15
N ARG A 673 47.53 46.59 7.46
CA ARG A 673 48.65 46.56 8.43
C ARG A 673 49.80 47.46 8.00
N ASP A 674 50.47 48.09 8.97
CA ASP A 674 51.72 48.83 8.73
C ASP A 674 52.81 47.98 8.08
N MET A 675 53.38 48.52 6.99
CA MET A 675 54.50 47.95 6.24
C MET A 675 55.87 48.25 6.89
N GLY A 676 55.90 48.83 8.09
CA GLY A 676 57.11 49.09 8.86
C GLY A 676 57.84 50.35 8.41
N ARG A 677 57.13 51.48 8.32
CA ARG A 677 57.75 52.77 8.01
C ARG A 677 57.87 53.65 9.26
N ASP A 678 59.10 53.91 9.66
CA ASP A 678 59.52 54.74 10.82
C ASP A 678 59.04 56.22 10.82
N ASP A 679 58.17 56.65 9.89
CA ASP A 679 57.62 58.02 9.86
C ASP A 679 56.14 57.97 9.44
N ALA A 680 55.27 58.03 10.45
CA ALA A 680 53.82 58.10 10.34
C ALA A 680 53.37 59.45 9.75
N ASP A 681 52.93 59.44 8.49
CA ASP A 681 51.98 60.41 7.95
C ASP A 681 51.03 59.67 6.99
N PRO A 682 49.70 59.87 7.10
CA PRO A 682 48.73 59.29 6.16
C PRO A 682 48.99 59.82 4.75
N ILE A 683 49.06 58.92 3.76
CA ILE A 683 49.19 59.31 2.35
C ILE A 683 47.82 59.79 1.86
N THR A 684 47.61 61.11 1.88
CA THR A 684 46.50 61.75 1.16
C THR A 684 46.96 62.00 -0.28
N LEU A 685 46.39 61.28 -1.24
CA LEU A 685 46.62 61.57 -2.66
C LEU A 685 45.83 62.84 -3.01
N PRO A 686 46.46 63.90 -3.57
CA PRO A 686 45.74 65.11 -3.92
C PRO A 686 44.66 64.84 -4.99
N PRO A 687 43.58 65.64 -5.04
CA PRO A 687 42.56 65.54 -6.08
C PRO A 687 43.21 65.64 -7.46
N GLY A 688 43.00 64.63 -8.32
CA GLY A 688 43.54 64.60 -9.68
C GLY A 688 44.92 63.95 -9.85
N VAL A 689 45.41 63.16 -8.90
CA VAL A 689 46.56 62.26 -9.14
C VAL A 689 46.10 61.04 -9.92
N PHE A 690 46.46 61.01 -11.21
CA PHE A 690 46.35 59.88 -12.10
C PHE A 690 47.35 58.80 -11.67
N ALA A 691 46.89 57.73 -11.01
CA ALA A 691 47.71 56.54 -10.79
C ALA A 691 47.63 55.68 -12.05
N GLN A 692 48.46 55.99 -13.05
CA GLN A 692 48.71 55.10 -14.19
C GLN A 692 50.02 54.30 -14.01
N ASP A 693 50.63 54.37 -12.82
CA ASP A 693 51.86 53.65 -12.47
C ASP A 693 51.84 53.21 -11.00
N ASN A 694 52.24 51.96 -10.77
CA ASN A 694 52.46 51.28 -9.48
C ASN A 694 52.79 52.24 -8.32
N VAL A 695 51.95 52.28 -7.29
CA VAL A 695 52.25 52.99 -6.04
C VAL A 695 53.27 52.18 -5.23
N LYS A 696 54.56 52.26 -5.60
CA LYS A 696 55.66 51.64 -4.83
C LYS A 696 55.92 52.39 -3.53
N LEU A 697 55.65 51.74 -2.40
CA LEU A 697 56.01 52.22 -1.05
C LEU A 697 57.09 51.32 -0.43
N GLY A 698 58.36 51.46 -0.87
CA GLY A 698 59.50 50.81 -0.22
C GLY A 698 59.92 49.44 -0.81
N GLU A 699 60.77 48.71 -0.07
CA GLU A 699 61.38 47.44 -0.50
C GLU A 699 60.41 46.24 -0.50
N SER A 700 59.22 46.41 0.06
CA SER A 700 58.07 45.50 -0.02
C SER A 700 57.01 46.17 -0.89
N SER A 701 56.79 45.66 -2.09
CA SER A 701 56.01 46.36 -3.13
C SER A 701 54.50 46.27 -2.88
N PHE A 702 53.83 47.43 -2.84
CA PHE A 702 52.38 47.58 -2.96
C PHE A 702 52.02 47.77 -4.45
N TYR A 703 51.09 46.97 -4.98
CA TYR A 703 50.67 47.02 -6.39
C TYR A 703 49.16 47.27 -6.49
N LEU A 704 48.78 48.51 -6.80
CA LEU A 704 47.40 48.93 -7.00
C LEU A 704 47.27 49.63 -8.36
N ASP A 705 46.35 49.18 -9.20
CA ASP A 705 46.02 49.79 -10.50
C ASP A 705 44.54 50.21 -10.49
N VAL A 706 44.27 51.51 -10.44
CA VAL A 706 42.90 52.04 -10.35
C VAL A 706 42.46 52.51 -11.74
N LEU A 707 41.57 51.76 -12.39
CA LEU A 707 41.20 51.95 -13.81
C LEU A 707 39.91 52.77 -13.98
N TYR A 708 39.86 53.57 -15.06
CA TYR A 708 38.81 54.56 -15.36
C TYR A 708 37.51 53.97 -15.92
N GLY A 709 36.39 54.19 -15.24
CA GLY A 709 35.04 54.30 -15.84
C GLY A 709 34.67 55.74 -16.21
N TRP A 710 33.58 55.99 -16.96
CA TRP A 710 33.17 57.31 -17.50
C TRP A 710 32.71 58.36 -16.44
N GLN A 711 33.09 58.22 -15.17
CA GLN A 711 32.83 59.17 -14.07
C GLN A 711 34.14 59.41 -13.29
N PRO A 712 34.45 60.65 -12.85
CA PRO A 712 35.64 60.91 -12.05
C PRO A 712 35.52 60.27 -10.65
N ILE A 713 36.56 59.57 -10.20
CA ILE A 713 36.74 59.16 -8.79
C ILE A 713 36.89 60.42 -7.94
N ASP A 714 36.10 60.53 -6.88
CA ASP A 714 36.06 61.72 -6.03
C ASP A 714 37.20 61.74 -5.01
N GLU A 715 37.56 60.60 -4.42
CA GLU A 715 38.54 60.51 -3.32
C GLU A 715 39.14 59.10 -3.16
N VAL A 716 40.45 59.01 -2.87
CA VAL A 716 41.15 57.78 -2.47
C VAL A 716 41.78 58.00 -1.08
N ILE A 717 41.41 57.16 -0.10
CA ILE A 717 41.91 57.21 1.28
C ILE A 717 42.66 55.91 1.61
N LEU A 718 43.93 56.03 2.00
CA LEU A 718 44.75 54.94 2.53
C LEU A 718 44.98 55.14 4.03
N ILE A 719 44.55 54.17 4.85
CA ILE A 719 44.75 54.14 6.30
C ILE A 719 45.69 52.97 6.63
N ILE A 720 46.75 53.27 7.36
CA ILE A 720 47.75 52.29 7.78
C ILE A 720 47.63 52.16 9.30
N GLU A 721 47.33 50.96 9.79
CA GLU A 721 47.20 50.69 11.22
C GLU A 721 48.50 50.09 11.79
N GLU A 722 49.07 50.77 12.79
CA GLU A 722 50.25 50.33 13.53
C GLU A 722 49.81 49.33 14.62
N LEU A 723 50.32 48.09 14.56
CA LEU A 723 50.15 47.14 15.65
C LEU A 723 51.15 47.49 16.77
N ASP A 724 50.66 48.10 17.84
CA ASP A 724 51.44 48.27 19.08
C ASP A 724 51.78 46.89 19.67
N GLU A 725 52.93 46.32 19.30
CA GLU A 725 53.52 45.15 19.96
C GLU A 725 54.05 45.53 21.35
N TYR A 726 53.17 45.73 22.34
CA TYR A 726 53.52 45.60 23.76
C TYR A 726 52.34 45.12 24.61
N SER A 727 52.10 43.80 24.66
CA SER A 727 51.83 43.12 25.95
C SER A 727 52.09 41.61 25.86
N LEU A 728 52.87 41.13 26.83
CA LEU A 728 53.29 39.75 27.10
C LEU A 728 52.14 38.81 27.48
#